data_AF-F5Y6W0-F1
#
_entry.id   AF-F5Y6W0-F1
#
_cell.length_a   1.000
_cell.length_b   1.000
_cell.length_c   1.000
_cell.angle_alpha   90.00
_cell.angle_beta   90.00
_cell.angle_gamma   90.00
#
_symmetry.space_group_name_H-M   'P 1'
#
loop_
_entity.id
_entity.type
_entity.pdbx_description
1 polymer ?
#
loop_
_entity_poly.entity_id
_entity_poly.type
_entity_poly.pdbx_seq_one_letter_code
_entity_poly.pdbx_strand_id
1 'polypeptide(L)'
;MDERDYLVTKVFPSLRRYCEERDVTLFELDLRWGISEEESKQGKVVDICLKEIQNTRPFFIGLLGERYGWVPSEDEQKTISQNTNVLEDYPWVRAELEIGTSITEIEIQEGVLKSEKKVNAYFYLRSPEMEVPAEFRENAGSPAARKLQNLKNRIRGQKEYSVKDYNSIEELGQFVEKDFKELVDSLFPEGALSELEKERLEQQNFLKSKTSVYIPIPGYENKLDDFIRGKERTLVITAPSGIGKSAFLADWIAKRQKNPMEGVTIIFHFIGTSQSEGDRHKIIQRLINEVRDIYGIKNEADEADIPSATNSGENKVEDTQKKILRNLLFAIPPEQKLVVILDGADKLDGDNGLLKNNINLLSCFDTYPENVKLIFSALETGSVMTFSKRREYPLIAITSLDIECRRRLIADYLLSFGKKLSSVQVERIAQDNESGNPLVLRALLDEIRLFGVFEKLDAEIDRYLAAPDIPAFFTLILGRMENAFKSKKNIAKEILSLICVSRNGLSEQEILDLSGAAPLYWSQMYNALSGHVSVQNGLVTLTHPFMQDAIKREWLKTKEAEESYRKKIAAYMKMEEVPPDRRNREYPFQLYELKDWDNLYAFLLNLEVFQYRYEMDRHELEKYWQSLRGADGNKYAFEKYLDIDTADKDKETLCIVYNKLGIFSRDILSDLKLSLKFYQKALNIREKVLGKNNPNTITNYNDLGDIYSKMSDYPKALEFFQKALAIREEVLVKNHPDTAFWYNRIGSVYINMGNYLKALEFFQKALAICEEALVKNDHLTSIICDNIGWVYDKTGDYPKALEFYQKALAIEGEVVGKNNFSTAHIYNNIGSCYNNMGNYPKALEFHQKALAIQEKILLKYHPDTADSYFMIGDIYNNMHDYPKALKFHQKALAIREEGLVNNHPSTANSYDKIGWVYDKMSDYPKALEFYQKALAVSEKVLGKNHSSTAITYENIGWVYDKMGDYPKVLEFYQKALIIREVLGKSHPDTAFSYNNIGLVYNNLCDYPKALEFYQKALAICKEILEKNDNRTAACCNNIGNAYHDMSDYPKALEFHQEALAIREEVLGKNSPDTAFSYNKISDDYTKLGNKEKADEFRLKALHIDGLLIKNIPPEEQIGELAETAVKQNGLALEFVADKTLPICTEAVKQNSGALKFAPEAFRALLEAGI
;
A
#
# COMPACT_ATOMS: atom_id res chain seq x y z
N MET A 1 42.89 29.02 -22.81
CA MET A 1 42.11 28.43 -21.70
C MET A 1 43.07 28.33 -20.54
N ASP A 2 42.70 28.76 -19.33
CA ASP A 2 43.57 28.66 -18.15
C ASP A 2 43.63 27.19 -17.68
N GLU A 3 44.72 26.76 -17.01
CA GLU A 3 44.85 25.41 -16.45
C GLU A 3 43.66 25.06 -15.56
N ARG A 4 43.20 26.03 -14.75
CA ARG A 4 42.04 25.88 -13.87
C ARG A 4 40.77 25.54 -14.65
N ASP A 5 40.48 26.29 -15.71
CA ASP A 5 39.29 26.08 -16.52
C ASP A 5 39.30 24.70 -17.18
N TYR A 6 40.47 24.24 -17.64
CA TYR A 6 40.60 22.94 -18.27
C TYR A 6 40.35 21.79 -17.29
N LEU A 7 40.93 21.87 -16.08
CA LEU A 7 40.70 20.85 -15.04
C LEU A 7 39.22 20.77 -14.65
N VAL A 8 38.56 21.91 -14.42
CA VAL A 8 37.15 21.97 -13.99
C VAL A 8 36.18 21.51 -15.08
N THR A 9 36.47 21.80 -16.35
CA THR A 9 35.52 21.49 -17.44
C THR A 9 35.73 20.13 -18.10
N LYS A 10 36.92 19.52 -17.97
CA LYS A 10 37.27 18.26 -18.65
C LYS A 10 37.70 17.16 -17.69
N VAL A 11 38.61 17.45 -16.77
CA VAL A 11 39.29 16.42 -15.96
C VAL A 11 38.47 16.03 -14.73
N PHE A 12 38.07 16.99 -13.90
CA PHE A 12 37.28 16.72 -12.70
C PHE A 12 35.91 16.08 -12.99
N PRO A 13 35.17 16.44 -14.06
CA PRO A 13 33.96 15.71 -14.42
C PRO A 13 34.22 14.23 -14.77
N SER A 14 35.33 13.92 -15.46
CA SER A 14 35.73 12.54 -15.76
C SER A 14 36.09 11.77 -14.49
N LEU A 15 36.83 12.41 -13.58
CA LEU A 15 37.18 11.82 -12.29
C LEU A 15 35.94 11.61 -11.40
N ARG A 16 34.98 12.54 -11.38
CA ARG A 16 33.71 12.37 -10.67
C ARG A 16 32.97 11.14 -11.16
N ARG A 17 32.81 10.96 -12.47
CA ARG A 17 32.20 9.74 -13.05
C ARG A 17 32.94 8.47 -12.63
N TYR A 18 34.28 8.50 -12.66
CA TYR A 18 35.09 7.35 -12.24
C TYR A 18 34.95 7.01 -10.74
N CYS A 19 34.82 8.04 -9.91
CA CYS A 19 34.54 7.89 -8.48
C CYS A 19 33.10 7.43 -8.22
N GLU A 20 32.13 7.90 -9.00
CA GLU A 20 30.72 7.47 -8.94
C GLU A 20 30.57 5.98 -9.23
N GLU A 21 31.34 5.41 -10.17
CA GLU A 21 31.41 3.97 -10.41
C GLU A 21 31.85 3.16 -9.16
N ARG A 22 32.45 3.83 -8.17
CA ARG A 22 32.93 3.26 -6.90
C ARG A 22 32.15 3.77 -5.69
N ASP A 23 31.02 4.42 -5.88
CA ASP A 23 30.20 5.04 -4.84
C ASP A 23 30.95 6.12 -4.01
N VAL A 24 31.94 6.78 -4.63
CA VAL A 24 32.73 7.86 -4.02
C VAL A 24 32.34 9.19 -4.65
N THR A 25 31.99 10.18 -3.83
CA THR A 25 31.76 11.54 -4.33
C THR A 25 33.05 12.35 -4.22
N LEU A 26 33.57 12.82 -5.35
CA LEU A 26 34.71 13.71 -5.41
C LEU A 26 34.22 15.17 -5.41
N PHE A 27 34.69 15.94 -4.43
CA PHE A 27 34.50 17.38 -4.36
C PHE A 27 35.86 18.09 -4.43
N GLU A 28 36.05 18.93 -5.44
CA GLU A 28 37.16 19.85 -5.51
C GLU A 28 36.84 21.15 -4.74
N LEU A 29 37.75 21.56 -3.85
CA LEU A 29 37.67 22.82 -3.13
C LEU A 29 38.83 23.70 -3.57
N ASP A 30 38.51 24.83 -4.18
CA ASP A 30 39.47 25.87 -4.50
C ASP A 30 39.64 26.77 -3.26
N LEU A 31 40.86 26.83 -2.73
CA LEU A 31 41.17 27.51 -1.46
C LEU A 31 40.82 29.00 -1.46
N ARG A 32 40.68 29.62 -2.64
CA ARG A 32 40.33 31.04 -2.76
C ARG A 32 38.87 31.28 -3.13
N TRP A 33 38.10 30.20 -3.28
CA TRP A 33 36.71 30.26 -3.69
C TRP A 33 35.81 30.54 -2.48
N GLY A 34 34.89 31.48 -2.62
CA GLY A 34 33.96 31.90 -1.56
C GLY A 34 34.44 33.07 -0.67
N ILE A 35 35.69 33.53 -0.83
CA ILE A 35 36.22 34.68 -0.09
C ILE A 35 35.71 35.97 -0.74
N SER A 36 34.91 36.75 0.00
CA SER A 36 34.38 38.03 -0.48
C SER A 36 35.46 39.13 -0.54
N GLU A 37 35.21 40.18 -1.34
CA GLU A 37 36.09 41.36 -1.37
C GLU A 37 36.23 42.02 0.01
N GLU A 38 35.18 41.96 0.83
CA GLU A 38 35.19 42.50 2.20
C GLU A 38 36.06 41.67 3.14
N GLU A 39 35.97 40.33 3.07
CA GLU A 39 36.83 39.43 3.83
C GLU A 39 38.30 39.54 3.40
N SER A 40 38.53 39.77 2.11
CA SER A 40 39.87 40.06 1.59
C SER A 40 40.43 41.36 2.17
N LYS A 41 39.64 42.43 2.19
CA LYS A 41 40.04 43.73 2.78
C LYS A 41 40.22 43.67 4.30
N GLN A 42 39.51 42.76 4.98
CA GLN A 42 39.65 42.50 6.42
C GLN A 42 40.86 41.62 6.77
N GLY A 43 41.61 41.12 5.77
CA GLY A 43 42.77 40.26 6.02
C GLY A 43 42.44 38.81 6.36
N LYS A 44 41.20 38.35 6.16
CA LYS A 44 40.73 36.99 6.51
C LYS A 44 41.16 35.90 5.54
N VAL A 45 41.74 36.26 4.40
CA VAL A 45 42.11 35.32 3.32
C VAL A 45 42.95 34.17 3.84
N VAL A 46 44.01 34.48 4.60
CA VAL A 46 44.95 33.48 5.12
C VAL A 46 44.25 32.55 6.12
N ASP A 47 43.35 33.07 6.95
CA ASP A 47 42.59 32.26 7.92
C ASP A 47 41.70 31.24 7.23
N ILE A 48 40.94 31.71 6.23
CA ILE A 48 40.00 30.88 5.49
C ILE A 48 40.77 29.80 4.73
N CYS A 49 41.82 30.15 3.98
CA CYS A 49 42.62 29.18 3.24
C CYS A 49 43.20 28.09 4.16
N LEU A 50 43.76 28.45 5.32
CA LEU A 50 44.38 27.48 6.23
C LEU A 50 43.35 26.58 6.92
N LYS A 51 42.19 27.13 7.29
CA LYS A 51 41.06 26.34 7.82
C LYS A 51 40.51 25.37 6.78
N GLU A 52 40.38 25.80 5.53
CA GLU A 52 39.94 24.91 4.44
C GLU A 52 40.94 23.79 4.15
N ILE A 53 42.25 24.08 4.21
CA ILE A 53 43.29 23.04 4.12
C ILE A 53 43.12 22.01 5.23
N GLN A 54 42.83 22.43 6.48
CA GLN A 54 42.59 21.50 7.57
C GLN A 54 41.33 20.64 7.36
N ASN A 55 40.26 21.23 6.84
CA ASN A 55 38.99 20.55 6.57
C ASN A 55 39.10 19.51 5.43
N THR A 56 40.06 19.69 4.52
CA THR A 56 40.24 18.86 3.31
C THR A 56 41.34 17.79 3.44
N ARG A 57 42.04 17.75 4.57
CA ARG A 57 43.02 16.68 4.86
C ARG A 57 42.35 15.30 4.81
N PRO A 58 43.02 14.28 4.25
CA PRO A 58 44.44 14.24 3.91
C PRO A 58 44.77 14.50 2.43
N PHE A 59 43.98 15.26 1.66
CA PHE A 59 44.23 15.45 0.22
C PHE A 59 44.76 16.85 -0.10
N PHE A 60 45.75 16.96 -0.99
CA PHE A 60 46.29 18.27 -1.42
C PHE A 60 46.78 18.25 -2.88
N ILE A 61 46.41 19.27 -3.65
CA ILE A 61 46.91 19.46 -5.03
C ILE A 61 47.65 20.80 -5.10
N GLY A 62 48.92 20.76 -5.48
CA GLY A 62 49.73 21.95 -5.69
C GLY A 62 49.97 22.21 -7.18
N LEU A 63 49.45 23.32 -7.70
CA LEU A 63 49.76 23.82 -9.05
C LEU A 63 50.70 25.02 -8.94
N LEU A 64 51.93 24.90 -9.44
CA LEU A 64 52.92 25.98 -9.38
C LEU A 64 53.40 26.39 -10.78
N GLY A 65 53.05 27.61 -11.16
CA GLY A 65 53.51 28.26 -12.39
C GLY A 65 54.85 28.98 -12.22
N GLU A 66 55.00 30.10 -12.94
CA GLU A 66 56.20 30.94 -12.92
C GLU A 66 56.05 32.21 -12.06
N ARG A 67 55.00 32.28 -11.24
CA ARG A 67 54.73 33.36 -10.28
C ARG A 67 54.84 32.84 -8.85
N TYR A 68 55.49 33.58 -7.95
CA TYR A 68 55.73 33.13 -6.57
C TYR A 68 54.47 33.14 -5.69
N GLY A 69 53.49 33.95 -6.08
CA GLY A 69 52.26 34.18 -5.32
C GLY A 69 52.24 35.58 -4.68
N TRP A 70 51.13 35.93 -4.05
CA TRP A 70 50.98 37.22 -3.38
C TRP A 70 51.75 37.21 -2.06
N VAL A 71 52.58 38.25 -1.86
CA VAL A 71 53.29 38.52 -0.61
C VAL A 71 52.62 39.74 0.03
N PRO A 72 52.02 39.62 1.22
CA PRO A 72 51.34 40.75 1.87
C PRO A 72 52.33 41.88 2.21
N SER A 73 51.93 43.12 1.94
CA SER A 73 52.65 44.34 2.34
C SER A 73 52.61 44.54 3.87
N GLU A 74 53.47 45.40 4.42
CA GLU A 74 53.53 45.64 5.88
C GLU A 74 52.19 46.07 6.49
N ASP A 75 51.38 46.85 5.75
CA ASP A 75 50.06 47.28 6.22
C ASP A 75 49.03 46.15 6.15
N GLU A 76 49.12 45.27 5.14
CA GLU A 76 48.28 44.07 5.03
C GLU A 76 48.65 43.03 6.11
N GLN A 77 49.93 42.90 6.45
CA GLN A 77 50.39 42.04 7.54
C GLN A 77 49.84 42.49 8.90
N LYS A 78 49.82 43.80 9.17
CA LYS A 78 49.16 44.37 10.36
C LYS A 78 47.66 44.08 10.35
N THR A 79 47.02 44.21 9.20
CA THR A 79 45.59 43.93 9.04
C THR A 79 45.25 42.47 9.33
N ILE A 80 46.01 41.52 8.76
CA ILE A 80 45.88 40.07 9.03
C ILE A 80 46.07 39.79 10.52
N SER A 81 47.07 40.42 11.15
CA SER A 81 47.42 40.22 12.56
C SER A 81 46.40 40.76 13.55
N GLN A 82 45.61 41.77 13.19
CA GLN A 82 44.66 42.46 14.08
C GLN A 82 43.21 41.95 13.95
N ASN A 83 42.83 41.49 12.75
CA ASN A 83 41.43 41.17 12.44
C ASN A 83 41.14 39.67 12.31
N THR A 84 42.11 38.80 12.62
CA THR A 84 41.97 37.35 12.49
C THR A 84 42.61 36.60 13.67
N ASN A 85 42.13 35.39 13.94
CA ASN A 85 42.74 34.49 14.94
C ASN A 85 43.89 33.66 14.34
N VAL A 86 44.32 33.94 13.10
CA VAL A 86 45.34 33.14 12.38
C VAL A 86 46.63 33.00 13.18
N LEU A 87 47.02 34.04 13.92
CA LEU A 87 48.25 34.02 14.69
C LEU A 87 48.13 33.29 16.03
N GLU A 88 46.90 33.10 16.53
CA GLU A 88 46.61 32.25 17.68
C GLU A 88 46.55 30.78 17.24
N ASP A 89 45.81 30.52 16.16
CA ASP A 89 45.60 29.17 15.61
C ASP A 89 46.86 28.62 14.92
N TYR A 90 47.66 29.48 14.28
CA TYR A 90 48.89 29.14 13.53
C TYR A 90 50.07 30.06 13.89
N PRO A 91 50.69 29.91 15.08
CA PRO A 91 51.72 30.84 15.57
C PRO A 91 52.94 31.00 14.65
N TRP A 92 53.25 29.99 13.85
CA TRP A 92 54.39 29.99 12.91
C TRP A 92 54.18 30.91 11.70
N VAL A 93 52.93 31.24 11.37
CA VAL A 93 52.59 32.08 10.20
C VAL A 93 53.14 33.49 10.38
N ARG A 94 53.20 34.00 11.63
CA ARG A 94 53.79 35.33 11.93
C ARG A 94 55.22 35.43 11.41
N ALA A 95 56.05 34.44 11.73
CA ALA A 95 57.45 34.44 11.31
C ALA A 95 57.57 34.40 9.77
N GLU A 96 56.74 33.62 9.08
CA GLU A 96 56.78 33.53 7.61
C GLU A 96 56.34 34.83 6.92
N LEU A 97 55.32 35.51 7.47
CA LEU A 97 54.89 36.82 6.98
C LEU A 97 55.99 37.88 7.13
N GLU A 98 56.69 37.92 8.27
CA GLU A 98 57.78 38.87 8.55
C GLU A 98 58.98 38.70 7.60
N ILE A 99 59.29 37.47 7.16
CA ILE A 99 60.39 37.21 6.21
C ILE A 99 59.91 37.37 4.74
N GLY A 100 58.65 37.76 4.52
CA GLY A 100 58.04 38.01 3.22
C GLY A 100 57.76 36.75 2.40
N THR A 101 57.36 35.66 3.05
CA THR A 101 56.92 34.43 2.39
C THR A 101 55.56 34.65 1.70
N SER A 102 55.36 34.08 0.51
CA SER A 102 54.07 34.21 -0.20
C SER A 102 52.98 33.39 0.47
N ILE A 103 51.73 33.82 0.36
CA ILE A 103 50.59 33.04 0.89
C ILE A 103 50.53 31.64 0.25
N THR A 104 50.87 31.52 -1.04
CA THR A 104 50.96 30.22 -1.72
C THR A 104 52.00 29.29 -1.09
N GLU A 105 53.15 29.81 -0.66
CA GLU A 105 54.11 29.00 0.07
C GLU A 105 53.60 28.64 1.47
N ILE A 106 52.90 29.54 2.17
CA ILE A 106 52.29 29.26 3.47
C ILE A 106 51.21 28.16 3.34
N GLU A 107 50.36 28.22 2.32
CA GLU A 107 49.34 27.19 1.99
C GLU A 107 49.99 25.82 1.78
N ILE A 108 51.08 25.74 1.00
CA ILE A 108 51.81 24.48 0.76
C ILE A 108 52.54 23.99 2.01
N GLN A 109 53.05 24.92 2.83
CA GLN A 109 53.68 24.57 4.10
C GLN A 109 52.67 23.94 5.05
N GLU A 110 51.49 24.54 5.25
CA GLU A 110 50.45 23.96 6.11
C GLU A 110 49.89 22.66 5.51
N GLY A 111 49.59 22.67 4.21
CA GLY A 111 48.97 21.52 3.56
C GLY A 111 49.84 20.29 3.50
N VAL A 112 51.16 20.46 3.33
CA VAL A 112 52.07 19.35 3.03
C VAL A 112 53.37 19.40 3.83
N LEU A 113 54.16 20.48 3.75
CA LEU A 113 55.56 20.46 4.22
C LEU A 113 55.72 20.45 5.75
N LYS A 114 54.74 20.96 6.49
CA LYS A 114 54.71 21.00 7.96
C LYS A 114 53.69 20.02 8.56
N SER A 115 53.02 19.21 7.73
CA SER A 115 52.04 18.23 8.23
C SER A 115 52.75 17.08 8.95
N GLU A 116 52.34 16.80 10.20
CA GLU A 116 52.83 15.66 10.98
C GLU A 116 52.29 14.30 10.49
N LYS A 117 51.14 14.33 9.80
CA LYS A 117 50.49 13.15 9.22
C LYS A 117 50.76 13.09 7.72
N LYS A 118 50.92 11.87 7.20
CA LYS A 118 51.08 11.64 5.76
C LYS A 118 49.86 12.17 4.98
N VAL A 119 50.12 12.94 3.93
CA VAL A 119 49.11 13.58 3.06
C VAL A 119 49.16 12.93 1.68
N ASN A 120 48.02 12.74 1.03
CA ASN A 120 47.92 12.38 -0.38
C ASN A 120 48.13 13.64 -1.23
N ALA A 121 49.39 14.05 -1.40
CA ALA A 121 49.78 15.28 -2.07
C ALA A 121 50.36 15.03 -3.48
N TYR A 122 49.88 15.83 -4.45
CA TYR A 122 50.34 15.81 -5.84
C TYR A 122 50.72 17.21 -6.30
N PHE A 123 51.91 17.37 -6.88
CA PHE A 123 52.41 18.64 -7.37
C PHE A 123 52.64 18.61 -8.87
N TYR A 124 52.09 19.61 -9.56
CA TYR A 124 52.29 19.81 -10.99
C TYR A 124 52.94 21.17 -11.22
N LEU A 125 54.15 21.16 -11.75
CA LEU A 125 54.98 22.32 -11.96
C LEU A 125 54.95 22.70 -13.45
N ARG A 126 54.62 23.95 -13.76
CA ARG A 126 54.66 24.42 -15.15
C ARG A 126 56.11 24.45 -15.63
N SER A 127 56.35 23.94 -16.84
CA SER A 127 57.64 24.06 -17.51
C SER A 127 57.93 25.54 -17.85
N PRO A 128 59.16 26.03 -17.64
CA PRO A 128 59.56 27.39 -18.04
C PRO A 128 59.44 27.63 -19.55
N GLU A 129 59.43 26.56 -20.35
CA GLU A 129 59.35 26.59 -21.81
C GLU A 129 57.94 26.90 -22.32
N MET A 130 56.91 26.79 -21.47
CA MET A 130 55.52 27.07 -21.82
C MET A 130 55.28 28.59 -21.92
N GLU A 131 54.81 29.06 -23.08
CA GLU A 131 54.47 30.48 -23.29
C GLU A 131 53.27 30.90 -22.42
N VAL A 132 53.49 31.89 -21.56
CA VAL A 132 52.45 32.50 -20.72
C VAL A 132 52.62 34.02 -20.70
N PRO A 133 51.53 34.81 -20.50
CA PRO A 133 51.62 36.26 -20.42
C PRO A 133 52.60 36.72 -19.34
N ALA A 134 53.24 37.88 -19.56
CA ALA A 134 54.31 38.40 -18.70
C ALA A 134 53.89 38.58 -17.21
N GLU A 135 52.62 38.83 -16.95
CA GLU A 135 52.04 38.98 -15.60
C GLU A 135 52.01 37.67 -14.78
N PHE A 136 52.18 36.52 -15.43
CA PHE A 136 52.26 35.20 -14.79
C PHE A 136 53.71 34.71 -14.60
N ARG A 137 54.70 35.58 -14.82
CA ARG A 137 56.13 35.29 -14.64
C ARG A 137 56.78 36.29 -13.68
N GLU A 138 57.58 35.79 -12.75
CA GLU A 138 58.47 36.65 -11.98
C GLU A 138 59.60 37.20 -12.85
N ASN A 139 60.01 38.43 -12.57
CA ASN A 139 61.19 39.00 -13.20
C ASN A 139 62.45 38.19 -12.84
N ALA A 140 63.21 37.77 -13.86
CA ALA A 140 64.42 36.98 -13.68
C ALA A 140 65.39 37.68 -12.72
N GLY A 141 65.81 36.96 -11.67
CA GLY A 141 66.73 37.48 -10.64
C GLY A 141 66.08 38.24 -9.48
N SER A 142 64.77 38.47 -9.49
CA SER A 142 64.04 39.09 -8.37
C SER A 142 64.10 38.21 -7.10
N PRO A 143 63.94 38.81 -5.90
CA PRO A 143 63.82 38.03 -4.67
C PRO A 143 62.69 36.98 -4.73
N ALA A 144 61.55 37.32 -5.33
CA ALA A 144 60.42 36.42 -5.53
C ALA A 144 60.75 35.25 -6.47
N ALA A 145 61.47 35.50 -7.58
CA ALA A 145 61.93 34.44 -8.49
C ALA A 145 62.87 33.44 -7.78
N ARG A 146 63.78 33.93 -6.92
CA ARG A 146 64.66 33.07 -6.12
C ARG A 146 63.88 32.25 -5.10
N LYS A 147 62.91 32.85 -4.40
CA LYS A 147 62.06 32.15 -3.44
C LYS A 147 61.18 31.10 -4.13
N LEU A 148 60.61 31.39 -5.29
CA LEU A 148 59.86 30.41 -6.09
C LEU A 148 60.71 29.21 -6.50
N GLN A 149 61.94 29.44 -6.98
CA GLN A 149 62.85 28.35 -7.32
C GLN A 149 63.24 27.52 -6.08
N ASN A 150 63.46 28.17 -4.93
CA ASN A 150 63.70 27.47 -3.67
C ASN A 150 62.49 26.62 -3.27
N LEU A 151 61.26 27.12 -3.41
CA LEU A 151 60.04 26.37 -3.14
C LEU A 151 59.88 25.16 -4.08
N LYS A 152 60.05 25.35 -5.40
CA LYS A 152 60.03 24.24 -6.38
C LYS A 152 61.07 23.17 -6.04
N ASN A 153 62.28 23.57 -5.65
CA ASN A 153 63.34 22.65 -5.23
C ASN A 153 63.02 21.94 -3.91
N ARG A 154 62.42 22.64 -2.93
CA ARG A 154 61.96 22.03 -1.68
C ARG A 154 60.89 20.97 -1.93
N ILE A 155 59.94 21.24 -2.81
CA ILE A 155 58.88 20.29 -3.20
C ILE A 155 59.48 19.08 -3.92
N ARG A 156 60.36 19.29 -4.92
CA ARG A 156 61.08 18.20 -5.60
C ARG A 156 61.95 17.36 -4.65
N GLY A 157 62.43 17.96 -3.56
CA GLY A 157 63.19 17.27 -2.51
C GLY A 157 62.35 16.31 -1.67
N GLN A 158 61.03 16.45 -1.65
CA GLN A 158 60.11 15.56 -0.94
C GLN A 158 59.85 14.29 -1.75
N LYS A 159 60.69 13.27 -1.57
CA LYS A 159 60.59 11.99 -2.29
C LYS A 159 59.30 11.20 -2.05
N GLU A 160 58.52 11.61 -1.05
CA GLU A 160 57.28 10.94 -0.64
C GLU A 160 56.05 11.36 -1.46
N TYR A 161 56.15 12.46 -2.23
CA TYR A 161 55.04 13.03 -2.99
C TYR A 161 55.32 13.02 -4.49
N SER A 162 54.26 12.85 -5.29
CA SER A 162 54.37 12.89 -6.76
C SER A 162 54.59 14.34 -7.21
N VAL A 163 55.68 14.59 -7.93
CA VAL A 163 56.00 15.89 -8.52
C VAL A 163 56.26 15.70 -10.01
N LYS A 164 55.47 16.36 -10.86
CA LYS A 164 55.59 16.27 -12.32
C LYS A 164 55.69 17.65 -12.95
N ASP A 165 56.56 17.77 -13.96
CA ASP A 165 56.64 18.97 -14.80
C ASP A 165 55.74 18.75 -16.05
N TYR A 166 54.98 19.76 -16.46
CA TYR A 166 54.12 19.70 -17.66
C TYR A 166 54.44 20.82 -18.66
N ASN A 167 54.31 20.51 -19.94
CA ASN A 167 54.62 21.41 -21.07
C ASN A 167 53.35 21.89 -21.82
N SER A 168 52.20 21.26 -21.59
CA SER A 168 50.89 21.71 -22.09
C SER A 168 49.77 21.50 -21.07
N ILE A 169 48.64 22.18 -21.28
CA ILE A 169 47.46 22.06 -20.39
C ILE A 169 46.81 20.68 -20.51
N GLU A 170 46.83 20.10 -21.71
CA GLU A 170 46.33 18.75 -21.96
C GLU A 170 47.16 17.69 -21.23
N GLU A 171 48.49 17.85 -21.23
CA GLU A 171 49.42 16.99 -20.50
C GLU A 171 49.20 17.08 -18.98
N LEU A 172 49.03 18.31 -18.45
CA LEU A 172 48.62 18.50 -17.05
C LEU A 172 47.36 17.71 -16.72
N GLY A 173 46.32 17.81 -17.57
CA GLY A 173 45.08 17.11 -17.33
C GLY A 173 45.21 15.58 -17.36
N GLN A 174 46.02 15.04 -18.29
CA GLN A 174 46.31 13.61 -18.33
C GLN A 174 47.05 13.12 -17.07
N PHE A 175 48.00 13.90 -16.56
CA PHE A 175 48.69 13.56 -15.31
C PHE A 175 47.75 13.58 -14.11
N VAL A 176 46.95 14.64 -13.97
CA VAL A 176 45.95 14.76 -12.90
C VAL A 176 44.96 13.60 -12.95
N GLU A 177 44.42 13.30 -14.13
CA GLU A 177 43.44 12.22 -14.28
C GLU A 177 44.04 10.86 -13.91
N LYS A 178 45.25 10.56 -14.40
CA LYS A 178 45.93 9.30 -14.11
C LYS A 178 46.24 9.14 -12.61
N ASP A 179 46.87 10.15 -12.01
CA ASP A 179 47.29 10.08 -10.61
C ASP A 179 46.10 9.95 -9.67
N PHE A 180 45.00 10.64 -9.97
CA PHE A 180 43.79 10.53 -9.17
C PHE A 180 43.05 9.22 -9.38
N LYS A 181 43.02 8.66 -10.60
CA LYS A 181 42.46 7.32 -10.83
C LYS A 181 43.24 6.26 -10.05
N GLU A 182 44.57 6.30 -10.10
CA GLU A 182 45.43 5.37 -9.34
C GLU A 182 45.23 5.54 -7.82
N LEU A 183 45.08 6.78 -7.34
CA LEU A 183 44.76 7.05 -5.93
C LEU A 183 43.39 6.49 -5.53
N VAL A 184 42.38 6.72 -6.37
CA VAL A 184 41.01 6.24 -6.15
C VAL A 184 40.99 4.72 -6.14
N ASP A 185 41.69 4.05 -7.07
CA ASP A 185 41.78 2.59 -7.10
C ASP A 185 42.48 2.03 -5.85
N SER A 186 43.48 2.74 -5.33
CA SER A 186 44.17 2.34 -4.09
C SER A 186 43.32 2.53 -2.84
N LEU A 187 42.48 3.58 -2.79
CA LEU A 187 41.66 3.90 -1.62
C LEU A 187 40.30 3.19 -1.65
N PHE A 188 39.76 2.97 -2.84
CA PHE A 188 38.40 2.50 -3.12
C PHE A 188 38.42 1.49 -4.29
N PRO A 189 38.96 0.27 -4.09
CA PRO A 189 39.03 -0.74 -5.14
C PRO A 189 37.64 -1.20 -5.61
N GLU A 190 37.53 -1.56 -6.89
CA GLU A 190 36.29 -1.96 -7.54
C GLU A 190 35.69 -3.23 -6.89
N GLY A 191 34.42 -3.16 -6.46
CA GLY A 191 33.72 -4.27 -5.80
C GLY A 191 34.01 -4.48 -4.30
N ALA A 192 34.62 -3.51 -3.60
CA ALA A 192 35.05 -3.68 -2.21
C ALA A 192 33.92 -3.74 -1.15
N LEU A 193 32.74 -3.19 -1.44
CA LEU A 193 31.63 -3.11 -0.46
C LEU A 193 30.46 -4.00 -0.90
N SER A 194 30.00 -4.85 0.01
CA SER A 194 28.73 -5.57 -0.13
C SER A 194 27.55 -4.58 -0.16
N GLU A 195 26.41 -5.02 -0.72
CA GLU A 195 25.16 -4.23 -0.74
C GLU A 195 24.76 -3.71 0.65
N LEU A 196 24.97 -4.51 1.71
CA LEU A 196 24.72 -4.09 3.09
C LEU A 196 25.67 -2.98 3.55
N GLU A 197 26.95 -3.06 3.19
CA GLU A 197 27.95 -2.05 3.57
C GLU A 197 27.74 -0.73 2.84
N LYS A 198 27.34 -0.77 1.56
CA LYS A 198 26.93 0.43 0.80
C LYS A 198 25.77 1.14 1.49
N GLU A 199 24.73 0.38 1.81
CA GLU A 199 23.55 0.89 2.49
C GLU A 199 23.89 1.44 3.90
N ARG A 200 24.79 0.78 4.66
CA ARG A 200 25.29 1.32 5.95
C ARG A 200 26.00 2.66 5.78
N LEU A 201 26.83 2.81 4.75
CA LEU A 201 27.57 4.03 4.47
C LEU A 201 26.62 5.19 4.14
N GLU A 202 25.61 4.96 3.29
CA GLU A 202 24.59 5.97 2.96
C GLU A 202 23.82 6.43 4.21
N GLN A 203 23.39 5.49 5.04
CA GLN A 203 22.68 5.78 6.29
C GLN A 203 23.56 6.58 7.27
N GLN A 204 24.86 6.26 7.36
CA GLN A 204 25.81 7.01 8.17
C GLN A 204 26.09 8.42 7.64
N ASN A 205 26.19 8.58 6.32
CA ASN A 205 26.38 9.89 5.70
C ASN A 205 25.17 10.80 5.94
N PHE A 206 23.97 10.27 5.80
CA PHE A 206 22.75 11.01 6.13
C PHE A 206 22.72 11.39 7.60
N LEU A 207 23.05 10.48 8.51
CA LEU A 207 23.15 10.75 9.94
C LEU A 207 24.09 11.92 10.23
N LYS A 208 25.34 11.87 9.71
CA LYS A 208 26.32 12.96 9.87
C LYS A 208 25.80 14.30 9.34
N SER A 209 25.14 14.27 8.17
CA SER A 209 24.56 15.47 7.58
C SER A 209 23.52 16.11 8.50
N LYS A 210 22.66 15.30 9.16
CA LYS A 210 21.60 15.80 10.03
C LYS A 210 22.10 16.21 11.41
N THR A 211 23.11 15.52 11.96
CA THR A 211 23.75 15.92 13.22
C THR A 211 24.35 17.33 13.13
N SER A 212 24.97 17.68 12.00
CA SER A 212 25.55 19.02 11.79
C SER A 212 24.50 20.15 11.78
N VAL A 213 23.23 19.80 11.57
CA VAL A 213 22.11 20.74 11.46
C VAL A 213 21.21 20.73 12.70
N TYR A 214 21.47 19.84 13.66
CA TYR A 214 20.60 19.68 14.81
C TYR A 214 20.70 20.85 15.80
N ILE A 215 19.54 21.27 16.27
CA ILE A 215 19.36 22.28 17.29
C ILE A 215 18.90 21.57 18.57
N PRO A 216 19.72 21.51 19.64
CA PRO A 216 19.36 20.79 20.87
C PRO A 216 18.13 21.38 21.54
N ILE A 217 17.11 20.54 21.76
CA ILE A 217 15.93 20.88 22.55
C ILE A 217 16.02 20.15 23.89
N PRO A 218 16.23 20.86 25.01
CA PRO A 218 16.47 20.23 26.31
C PRO A 218 15.35 19.28 26.75
N GLY A 219 15.74 18.16 27.37
CA GLY A 219 14.82 17.24 28.05
C GLY A 219 14.25 16.09 27.21
N TYR A 220 14.36 16.12 25.88
CA TYR A 220 13.89 15.01 25.04
C TYR A 220 14.84 13.80 25.01
N GLU A 221 16.16 14.02 25.13
CA GLU A 221 17.16 12.94 25.19
C GLU A 221 16.91 11.99 26.38
N ASN A 222 16.60 12.56 27.54
CA ASN A 222 16.28 11.79 28.75
C ASN A 222 15.05 10.89 28.53
N LYS A 223 14.04 11.36 27.79
CA LYS A 223 12.85 10.56 27.49
C LYS A 223 13.16 9.34 26.62
N LEU A 224 14.10 9.45 25.68
CA LEU A 224 14.55 8.29 24.89
C LEU A 224 15.34 7.31 25.75
N ASP A 225 16.26 7.80 26.57
CA ASP A 225 17.03 6.96 27.49
C ASP A 225 16.11 6.22 28.48
N ASP A 226 15.10 6.90 29.01
CA ASP A 226 14.11 6.32 29.92
C ASP A 226 13.24 5.27 29.21
N PHE A 227 12.89 5.47 27.94
CA PHE A 227 12.20 4.47 27.13
C PHE A 227 13.04 3.19 26.93
N ILE A 228 14.33 3.32 26.63
CA ILE A 228 15.24 2.16 26.47
C ILE A 228 15.37 1.36 27.78
N ARG A 229 15.34 2.05 28.93
CA ARG A 229 15.34 1.42 30.26
C ARG A 229 13.98 0.88 30.69
N GLY A 230 12.90 1.43 30.16
CA GLY A 230 11.52 1.13 30.52
C GLY A 230 10.99 -0.20 29.96
N LYS A 231 9.73 -0.48 30.31
CA LYS A 231 9.01 -1.71 29.88
C LYS A 231 8.38 -1.58 28.49
N GLU A 232 8.07 -0.35 28.06
CA GLU A 232 7.45 -0.07 26.75
C GLU A 232 8.30 -0.58 25.59
N ARG A 233 7.67 -1.18 24.58
CA ARG A 233 8.39 -1.85 23.48
C ARG A 233 8.50 -1.01 22.21
N THR A 234 7.49 -0.18 21.94
CA THR A 234 7.44 0.72 20.77
C THR A 234 7.27 2.15 21.24
N LEU A 235 7.96 3.10 20.61
CA LEU A 235 7.83 4.54 20.83
C LEU A 235 7.65 5.27 19.50
N VAL A 236 6.77 6.26 19.49
CA VAL A 236 6.56 7.10 18.29
C VAL A 236 6.93 8.55 18.59
N ILE A 237 7.81 9.11 17.77
CA ILE A 237 8.21 10.51 17.82
C ILE A 237 7.46 11.27 16.73
N THR A 238 6.73 12.31 17.11
CA THR A 238 5.96 13.13 16.17
C THR A 238 6.24 14.61 16.33
N ALA A 239 6.08 15.35 15.24
CA ALA A 239 6.20 16.81 15.16
C ALA A 239 5.79 17.28 13.76
N PRO A 240 5.43 18.56 13.58
CA PRO A 240 5.30 19.18 12.27
C PRO A 240 6.60 19.11 11.44
N SER A 241 6.50 19.43 10.15
CA SER A 241 7.66 19.54 9.26
C SER A 241 8.58 20.69 9.69
N GLY A 242 9.90 20.49 9.61
CA GLY A 242 10.91 21.51 9.98
C GLY A 242 11.30 21.56 11.46
N ILE A 243 10.58 20.87 12.36
CA ILE A 243 10.90 20.84 13.82
C ILE A 243 12.19 20.06 14.16
N GLY A 244 12.73 19.28 13.21
CA GLY A 244 14.04 18.63 13.38
C GLY A 244 13.99 17.23 13.98
N LYS A 245 12.90 16.46 13.80
CA LYS A 245 12.78 15.04 14.23
C LYS A 245 13.97 14.18 13.81
N SER A 246 14.27 14.15 12.50
CA SER A 246 15.39 13.37 11.95
C SER A 246 16.74 13.84 12.49
N ALA A 247 16.89 15.15 12.71
CA ALA A 247 18.11 15.73 13.26
C ALA A 247 18.28 15.37 14.75
N PHE A 248 17.20 15.35 15.53
CA PHE A 248 17.18 14.89 16.92
C PHE A 248 17.58 13.42 17.02
N LEU A 249 16.97 12.55 16.21
CA LEU A 249 17.32 11.13 16.19
C LEU A 249 18.76 10.91 15.75
N ALA A 250 19.22 11.61 14.71
CA ALA A 250 20.60 11.53 14.24
C ALA A 250 21.61 11.95 15.31
N ASP A 251 21.36 13.06 16.03
CA ASP A 251 22.21 13.52 17.12
C ASP A 251 22.23 12.54 18.30
N TRP A 252 21.05 12.02 18.71
CA TRP A 252 20.97 11.02 19.77
C TRP A 252 21.73 9.74 19.40
N ILE A 253 21.55 9.22 18.18
CA ILE A 253 22.30 8.06 17.69
C ILE A 253 23.80 8.35 17.68
N ALA A 254 24.24 9.51 17.17
CA ALA A 254 25.66 9.88 17.12
C ALA A 254 26.29 9.95 18.53
N LYS A 255 25.56 10.48 19.52
CA LYS A 255 25.98 10.51 20.93
C LYS A 255 26.11 9.09 21.51
N ARG A 256 25.22 8.17 21.16
CA ARG A 256 25.27 6.77 21.62
C ARG A 256 26.31 5.93 20.89
N GLN A 257 26.66 6.26 19.66
CA GLN A 257 27.81 5.66 18.97
C GLN A 257 29.13 6.07 19.63
N LYS A 258 29.25 7.33 20.09
CA LYS A 258 30.42 7.80 20.85
C LYS A 258 30.46 7.28 22.29
N ASN A 259 29.30 7.21 22.94
CA ASN A 259 29.13 6.73 24.31
C ASN A 259 28.07 5.61 24.36
N PRO A 260 28.45 4.36 24.08
CA PRO A 260 27.52 3.22 24.02
C PRO A 260 26.89 2.91 25.38
N MET A 261 25.62 2.50 25.37
CA MET A 261 24.97 1.92 26.55
C MET A 261 25.35 0.44 26.65
N GLU A 262 25.67 -0.02 27.86
CA GLU A 262 26.05 -1.41 28.10
C GLU A 262 24.91 -2.38 27.71
N GLY A 263 25.24 -3.38 26.89
CA GLY A 263 24.29 -4.38 26.41
C GLY A 263 23.23 -3.87 25.42
N VAL A 264 23.39 -2.68 24.84
CA VAL A 264 22.43 -2.11 23.86
C VAL A 264 23.07 -1.97 22.48
N THR A 265 22.45 -2.58 21.49
CA THR A 265 22.77 -2.46 20.06
C THR A 265 21.74 -1.58 19.37
N ILE A 266 22.17 -0.67 18.49
CA ILE A 266 21.27 0.23 17.73
C ILE A 266 21.40 -0.05 16.23
N ILE A 267 20.28 -0.40 15.59
CA ILE A 267 20.13 -0.41 14.12
C ILE A 267 19.22 0.76 13.75
N PHE A 268 19.62 1.58 12.79
CA PHE A 268 18.81 2.72 12.33
C PHE A 268 18.63 2.70 10.82
N HIS A 269 17.52 3.26 10.35
CA HIS A 269 17.20 3.44 8.94
C HIS A 269 16.43 4.76 8.75
N PHE A 270 16.98 5.66 7.95
CA PHE A 270 16.35 6.90 7.52
C PHE A 270 15.64 6.66 6.18
N ILE A 271 14.31 6.68 6.20
CA ILE A 271 13.50 6.33 5.04
C ILE A 271 13.63 7.43 3.97
N GLY A 272 13.87 6.97 2.73
CA GLY A 272 14.05 7.83 1.56
C GLY A 272 15.45 8.44 1.45
N THR A 273 16.49 7.76 1.92
CA THR A 273 17.89 8.25 1.88
C THR A 273 18.87 7.30 1.20
N SER A 274 18.45 6.07 0.88
CA SER A 274 19.30 4.99 0.37
C SER A 274 18.65 4.20 -0.76
N GLN A 275 19.39 3.23 -1.33
CA GLN A 275 18.92 2.33 -2.39
C GLN A 275 17.68 1.49 -2.00
N SER A 276 17.44 1.33 -0.70
CA SER A 276 16.24 0.76 -0.09
C SER A 276 15.08 1.77 -0.02
N GLU A 277 14.84 2.53 -1.10
CA GLU A 277 13.91 3.67 -1.21
C GLU A 277 12.49 3.39 -0.69
N GLY A 278 12.24 3.58 0.61
CA GLY A 278 10.90 3.37 1.18
C GLY A 278 10.27 2.00 0.90
N ASP A 279 11.02 1.08 0.27
CA ASP A 279 10.60 -0.23 -0.18
C ASP A 279 10.71 -1.16 1.00
N ARG A 280 9.54 -1.59 1.48
CA ARG A 280 9.44 -2.45 2.65
C ARG A 280 10.26 -3.73 2.53
N HIS A 281 10.35 -4.37 1.36
CA HIS A 281 11.08 -5.64 1.23
C HIS A 281 12.58 -5.42 1.36
N LYS A 282 13.11 -4.35 0.76
CA LYS A 282 14.53 -3.97 0.90
C LYS A 282 14.86 -3.57 2.33
N ILE A 283 13.97 -2.82 3.00
CA ILE A 283 14.14 -2.44 4.40
C ILE A 283 14.14 -3.70 5.29
N ILE A 284 13.20 -4.63 5.11
CA ILE A 284 13.15 -5.89 5.87
C ILE A 284 14.41 -6.73 5.59
N GLN A 285 14.80 -6.87 4.33
CA GLN A 285 16.00 -7.63 3.95
C GLN A 285 17.26 -7.03 4.58
N ARG A 286 17.37 -5.70 4.60
CA ARG A 286 18.44 -5.00 5.28
C ARG A 286 18.44 -5.32 6.78
N LEU A 287 17.29 -5.22 7.45
CA LEU A 287 17.19 -5.55 8.87
C LEU A 287 17.56 -7.01 9.17
N ILE A 288 17.15 -7.95 8.32
CA ILE A 288 17.55 -9.37 8.39
C ILE A 288 19.07 -9.48 8.31
N ASN A 289 19.68 -8.84 7.33
CA ASN A 289 21.13 -8.90 7.11
C ASN A 289 21.91 -8.22 8.25
N GLU A 290 21.43 -7.08 8.77
CA GLU A 290 22.01 -6.37 9.92
C GLU A 290 21.99 -7.24 11.19
N VAL A 291 20.85 -7.86 11.51
CA VAL A 291 20.72 -8.73 12.69
C VAL A 291 21.62 -9.98 12.54
N ARG A 292 21.68 -10.58 11.34
CA ARG A 292 22.58 -11.71 11.09
C ARG A 292 24.04 -11.35 11.30
N ASP A 293 24.48 -10.22 10.73
CA ASP A 293 25.86 -9.76 10.81
C ASP A 293 26.27 -9.43 12.25
N ILE A 294 25.42 -8.73 13.00
CA ILE A 294 25.71 -8.33 14.39
C ILE A 294 25.78 -9.53 15.34
N TYR A 295 24.87 -10.50 15.20
CA TYR A 295 24.76 -11.62 16.14
C TYR A 295 25.42 -12.92 15.62
N GLY A 296 26.03 -12.90 14.43
CA GLY A 296 26.78 -14.03 13.87
C GLY A 296 25.93 -15.27 13.56
N ILE A 297 24.64 -15.10 13.28
CA ILE A 297 23.69 -16.19 13.04
C ILE A 297 23.92 -16.73 11.60
N LYS A 298 24.43 -17.96 11.48
CA LYS A 298 24.75 -18.60 10.19
C LYS A 298 23.50 -19.05 9.42
N ASN A 299 23.64 -19.11 8.10
CA ASN A 299 22.66 -19.65 7.14
C ASN A 299 22.45 -21.16 7.36
N GLU A 300 21.59 -21.56 8.29
CA GLU A 300 21.04 -22.90 8.28
C GLU A 300 19.74 -22.91 7.46
N ALA A 301 19.81 -23.60 6.32
CA ALA A 301 18.71 -24.11 5.47
C ALA A 301 17.72 -23.15 4.77
N ASP A 302 17.52 -21.90 5.19
CA ASP A 302 16.39 -21.09 4.69
C ASP A 302 16.63 -20.25 3.40
N GLU A 303 17.85 -20.23 2.83
CA GLU A 303 18.11 -19.53 1.55
C GLU A 303 17.61 -20.30 0.31
N ALA A 304 17.42 -21.61 0.43
CA ALA A 304 16.92 -22.44 -0.68
C ALA A 304 15.41 -22.23 -0.98
N ASP A 305 14.69 -21.58 -0.07
CA ASP A 305 13.22 -21.43 -0.11
C ASP A 305 12.74 -19.98 -0.24
N ILE A 306 13.61 -18.99 -0.46
CA ILE A 306 13.15 -17.67 -0.94
C ILE A 306 12.82 -17.85 -2.41
N PRO A 307 11.54 -17.95 -2.82
CA PRO A 307 11.24 -18.09 -4.23
C PRO A 307 11.71 -16.80 -4.88
N SER A 308 12.53 -16.89 -5.93
CA SER A 308 12.83 -15.72 -6.74
C SER A 308 11.50 -15.05 -7.10
N ALA A 309 11.42 -13.72 -6.94
CA ALA A 309 10.20 -12.91 -7.14
C ALA A 309 9.52 -13.13 -8.51
N THR A 310 10.18 -13.86 -9.42
CA THR A 310 9.70 -14.24 -10.73
C THR A 310 8.51 -15.22 -10.73
N ASN A 311 8.29 -16.03 -9.67
CA ASN A 311 7.32 -17.14 -9.72
C ASN A 311 6.31 -17.25 -8.55
N SER A 312 6.39 -16.43 -7.50
CA SER A 312 5.39 -16.42 -6.41
C SER A 312 4.95 -15.01 -6.10
N GLY A 313 3.63 -14.78 -5.96
CA GLY A 313 3.07 -13.46 -5.68
C GLY A 313 3.71 -12.76 -4.47
N GLU A 314 3.80 -11.43 -4.52
CA GLU A 314 4.47 -10.55 -3.54
C GLU A 314 4.19 -10.93 -2.07
N ASN A 315 2.96 -11.35 -1.74
CA ASN A 315 2.58 -11.72 -0.38
C ASN A 315 3.36 -12.92 0.18
N LYS A 316 3.76 -13.90 -0.65
CA LYS A 316 4.53 -15.07 -0.19
C LYS A 316 5.98 -14.73 0.17
N VAL A 317 6.60 -13.82 -0.57
CA VAL A 317 7.97 -13.35 -0.29
C VAL A 317 7.97 -12.54 1.00
N GLU A 318 6.98 -11.66 1.18
CA GLU A 318 6.80 -10.87 2.40
C GLU A 318 6.60 -11.76 3.63
N ASP A 319 5.71 -12.76 3.57
CA ASP A 319 5.46 -13.67 4.69
C ASP A 319 6.72 -14.46 5.08
N THR A 320 7.52 -14.85 4.07
CA THR A 320 8.80 -15.53 4.28
C THR A 320 9.82 -14.61 4.94
N GLN A 321 10.02 -13.38 4.42
CA GLN A 321 10.92 -12.40 5.01
C GLN A 321 10.50 -12.00 6.44
N LYS A 322 9.20 -11.79 6.68
CA LYS A 322 8.64 -11.54 8.03
C LYS A 322 8.95 -12.67 8.98
N LYS A 323 8.76 -13.92 8.55
CA LYS A 323 9.06 -15.11 9.37
C LYS A 323 10.55 -15.19 9.70
N ILE A 324 11.43 -14.96 8.72
CA ILE A 324 12.88 -14.95 8.92
C ILE A 324 13.28 -13.86 9.92
N LEU A 325 12.84 -12.61 9.71
CA LEU A 325 13.15 -11.50 10.62
C LEU A 325 12.66 -11.80 12.03
N ARG A 326 11.43 -12.30 12.17
CA ARG A 326 10.86 -12.68 13.47
C ARG A 326 11.72 -13.74 14.16
N ASN A 327 12.07 -14.81 13.47
CA ASN A 327 12.92 -15.87 14.03
C ASN A 327 14.27 -15.34 14.50
N LEU A 328 14.90 -14.46 13.71
CA LEU A 328 16.16 -13.81 14.06
C LEU A 328 16.02 -12.93 15.30
N LEU A 329 14.95 -12.12 15.40
CA LEU A 329 14.71 -11.29 16.57
C LEU A 329 14.56 -12.14 17.84
N PHE A 330 13.83 -13.26 17.78
CA PHE A 330 13.69 -14.19 18.92
C PHE A 330 14.97 -14.98 19.26
N ALA A 331 15.93 -15.06 18.34
CA ALA A 331 17.23 -15.68 18.59
C ALA A 331 18.22 -14.76 19.33
N ILE A 332 17.90 -13.47 19.49
CA ILE A 332 18.76 -12.51 20.20
C ILE A 332 18.82 -12.87 21.70
N PRO A 333 20.02 -12.97 22.30
CA PRO A 333 20.19 -13.27 23.72
C PRO A 333 19.39 -12.29 24.62
N PRO A 334 18.66 -12.78 25.65
CA PRO A 334 17.83 -11.93 26.51
C PRO A 334 18.59 -10.82 27.25
N GLU A 335 19.90 -11.01 27.49
CA GLU A 335 20.76 -10.01 28.14
C GLU A 335 21.14 -8.85 27.21
N GLN A 336 21.01 -9.04 25.90
CA GLN A 336 21.33 -8.03 24.89
C GLN A 336 20.04 -7.37 24.38
N LYS A 337 19.99 -6.04 24.45
CA LYS A 337 18.87 -5.26 23.92
C LYS A 337 19.18 -4.77 22.51
N LEU A 338 18.22 -4.95 21.60
CA LEU A 338 18.29 -4.39 20.25
C LEU A 338 17.31 -3.23 20.12
N VAL A 339 17.78 -2.07 19.69
CA VAL A 339 16.96 -0.90 19.37
C VAL A 339 16.94 -0.71 17.87
N VAL A 340 15.76 -0.78 17.26
CA VAL A 340 15.56 -0.51 15.84
C VAL A 340 14.86 0.83 15.67
N ILE A 341 15.50 1.75 14.94
CA ILE A 341 15.01 3.11 14.72
C ILE A 341 14.67 3.28 13.23
N LEU A 342 13.40 3.58 12.91
CA LEU A 342 13.01 3.98 11.55
C LEU A 342 12.55 5.44 11.55
N ASP A 343 13.34 6.31 10.91
CA ASP A 343 13.02 7.73 10.76
C ASP A 343 12.28 8.00 9.44
N GLY A 344 11.24 8.83 9.49
CA GLY A 344 10.45 9.21 8.31
C GLY A 344 9.46 8.14 7.89
N ALA A 345 8.83 7.44 8.84
CA ALA A 345 7.84 6.41 8.57
C ALA A 345 6.63 6.96 7.80
N ASP A 346 6.30 8.25 7.92
CA ASP A 346 5.30 8.93 7.09
C ASP A 346 5.63 8.91 5.58
N LYS A 347 6.91 8.79 5.22
CA LYS A 347 7.30 8.61 3.81
C LYS A 347 6.95 7.22 3.28
N LEU A 348 6.64 6.25 4.14
CA LEU A 348 6.04 4.97 3.75
C LEU A 348 4.56 5.12 3.41
N ASP A 349 3.91 6.24 3.78
CA ASP A 349 2.49 6.47 3.46
C ASP A 349 2.28 7.03 2.04
N GLY A 350 3.27 7.76 1.50
CA GLY A 350 3.30 8.34 0.15
C GLY A 350 2.02 9.05 -0.34
N ASP A 351 2.04 10.38 -0.46
CA ASP A 351 1.02 11.14 -1.24
C ASP A 351 0.96 10.70 -2.72
N ASN A 352 2.02 10.06 -3.21
CA ASN A 352 2.07 9.40 -4.50
C ASN A 352 1.78 7.92 -4.30
N GLY A 353 0.74 7.41 -4.97
CA GLY A 353 0.14 6.07 -4.79
C GLY A 353 1.03 4.82 -4.94
N LEU A 354 2.36 4.94 -4.89
CA LEU A 354 3.37 3.90 -4.80
C LEU A 354 3.38 3.14 -3.47
N LEU A 355 3.08 3.82 -2.35
CA LEU A 355 3.50 3.35 -1.02
C LEU A 355 2.35 3.07 -0.05
N LYS A 356 1.08 3.17 -0.48
CA LYS A 356 -0.11 2.99 0.39
C LYS A 356 -0.14 1.68 1.21
N ASN A 357 0.61 0.65 0.79
CA ASN A 357 0.73 -0.64 1.50
C ASN A 357 2.02 -0.81 2.34
N ASN A 358 2.93 0.17 2.38
CA ASN A 358 4.20 0.06 3.11
C ASN A 358 4.07 0.31 4.62
N ILE A 359 2.91 0.75 5.10
CA ILE A 359 2.54 0.71 6.51
C ILE A 359 2.63 -0.72 7.07
N ASN A 360 2.41 -1.74 6.23
CA ASN A 360 2.57 -3.14 6.62
C ASN A 360 4.02 -3.48 7.03
N LEU A 361 5.02 -2.64 6.76
CA LEU A 361 6.34 -2.78 7.39
C LEU A 361 6.22 -2.80 8.92
N LEU A 362 5.35 -1.98 9.49
CA LEU A 362 5.10 -1.95 10.94
C LEU A 362 4.44 -3.25 11.43
N SER A 363 3.65 -3.93 10.59
CA SER A 363 3.09 -5.25 10.91
C SER A 363 4.16 -6.35 11.05
N CYS A 364 5.34 -6.17 10.45
CA CYS A 364 6.48 -7.09 10.64
C CYS A 364 6.92 -7.15 12.11
N PHE A 365 6.56 -6.14 12.90
CA PHE A 365 6.81 -6.04 14.32
C PHE A 365 5.55 -6.25 15.17
N ASP A 366 4.57 -7.01 14.68
CA ASP A 366 3.40 -7.34 15.52
C ASP A 366 3.75 -8.25 16.71
N THR A 367 4.82 -9.05 16.57
CA THR A 367 5.28 -9.99 17.62
C THR A 367 6.80 -10.09 17.61
N TYR A 368 7.44 -9.61 18.69
CA TYR A 368 8.89 -9.62 18.89
C TYR A 368 9.23 -9.69 20.39
N PRO A 369 10.45 -10.11 20.77
CA PRO A 369 10.81 -10.36 22.18
C PRO A 369 11.02 -9.06 22.97
N GLU A 370 11.03 -9.16 24.31
CA GLU A 370 11.05 -8.00 25.23
C GLU A 370 12.33 -7.17 25.19
N ASN A 371 13.44 -7.80 24.80
CA ASN A 371 14.74 -7.17 24.64
C ASN A 371 14.87 -6.38 23.33
N VAL A 372 13.91 -6.47 22.41
CA VAL A 372 13.86 -5.65 21.20
C VAL A 372 12.97 -4.42 21.46
N LYS A 373 13.46 -3.23 21.09
CA LYS A 373 12.77 -1.94 21.22
C LYS A 373 12.66 -1.28 19.84
N LEU A 374 11.52 -0.64 19.56
CA LEU A 374 11.26 0.02 18.29
C LEU A 374 10.99 1.52 18.50
N ILE A 375 11.63 2.34 17.67
CA ILE A 375 11.39 3.79 17.64
C ILE A 375 11.06 4.20 16.21
N PHE A 376 9.91 4.82 16.02
CA PHE A 376 9.49 5.35 14.71
C PHE A 376 9.33 6.87 14.79
N SER A 377 9.73 7.59 13.73
CA SER A 377 9.40 9.01 13.59
C SER A 377 8.39 9.23 12.45
N ALA A 378 7.43 10.12 12.65
CA ALA A 378 6.43 10.48 11.63
C ALA A 378 5.97 11.94 11.77
N LEU A 379 5.35 12.50 10.74
CA LEU A 379 4.58 13.75 10.83
C LEU A 379 3.36 13.57 11.75
N GLU A 380 2.78 14.66 12.25
CA GLU A 380 1.59 14.61 13.13
C GLU A 380 0.31 14.16 12.42
N THR A 381 0.33 14.23 11.10
CA THR A 381 -0.72 13.82 10.17
C THR A 381 -0.24 12.62 9.34
N GLY A 382 -1.16 11.77 8.89
CA GLY A 382 -0.85 10.61 8.05
C GLY A 382 -1.36 9.28 8.62
N SER A 383 -1.16 8.20 7.86
CA SER A 383 -1.65 6.88 8.19
C SER A 383 -0.77 6.14 9.20
N VAL A 384 0.54 6.43 9.29
CA VAL A 384 1.40 5.97 10.40
C VAL A 384 0.92 6.50 11.76
N MET A 385 0.49 7.77 11.85
CA MET A 385 -0.04 8.31 13.10
C MET A 385 -1.40 7.72 13.46
N THR A 386 -2.23 7.47 12.46
CA THR A 386 -3.51 6.80 12.65
C THR A 386 -3.28 5.36 13.15
N PHE A 387 -2.31 4.64 12.59
CA PHE A 387 -1.89 3.31 13.02
C PHE A 387 -1.36 3.31 14.46
N SER A 388 -0.47 4.25 14.78
CA SER A 388 0.18 4.37 16.09
C SER A 388 -0.83 4.67 17.21
N LYS A 389 -1.77 5.59 16.96
CA LYS A 389 -2.86 5.91 17.91
C LYS A 389 -3.79 4.72 18.16
N ARG A 390 -4.11 3.93 17.12
CA ARG A 390 -4.94 2.71 17.25
C ARG A 390 -4.29 1.63 18.10
N ARG A 391 -2.95 1.53 18.08
CA ARG A 391 -2.17 0.56 18.88
C ARG A 391 -1.79 1.09 20.27
N GLU A 392 -2.21 2.31 20.61
CA GLU A 392 -1.94 2.98 21.89
C GLU A 392 -0.44 3.08 22.22
N TYR A 393 0.41 3.26 21.20
CA TYR A 393 1.84 3.43 21.42
C TYR A 393 2.15 4.74 22.16
N PRO A 394 3.12 4.74 23.11
CA PRO A 394 3.56 5.96 23.76
C PRO A 394 4.14 6.93 22.73
N LEU A 395 3.85 8.21 22.92
CA LEU A 395 4.06 9.24 21.91
C LEU A 395 4.83 10.43 22.48
N ILE A 396 5.93 10.81 21.82
CA ILE A 396 6.70 12.01 22.12
C ILE A 396 6.46 13.04 21.03
N ALA A 397 5.69 14.08 21.35
CA ALA A 397 5.54 15.24 20.50
C ALA A 397 6.70 16.22 20.75
N ILE A 398 7.51 16.49 19.73
CA ILE A 398 8.53 17.54 19.78
C ILE A 398 7.85 18.87 19.46
N THR A 399 7.92 19.81 20.39
CA THR A 399 7.31 21.13 20.26
C THR A 399 8.24 22.11 19.56
N SER A 400 7.66 23.24 19.12
CA SER A 400 8.45 24.39 18.63
C SER A 400 9.39 24.93 19.70
N LEU A 401 10.41 25.68 19.27
CA LEU A 401 11.37 26.31 20.15
C LEU A 401 10.67 27.39 20.99
N ASP A 402 10.89 27.36 22.31
CA ASP A 402 10.52 28.48 23.17
C ASP A 402 11.46 29.68 22.95
N ILE A 403 11.06 30.85 23.45
CA ILE A 403 11.77 32.11 23.22
C ILE A 403 13.20 32.06 23.78
N GLU A 404 13.43 31.40 24.92
CA GLU A 404 14.74 31.35 25.55
C GLU A 404 15.72 30.44 24.79
N CYS A 405 15.22 29.31 24.31
CA CYS A 405 15.93 28.44 23.39
C CYS A 405 16.31 29.20 22.12
N ARG A 406 15.37 29.94 21.49
CA ARG A 406 15.66 30.76 20.30
C ARG A 406 16.80 31.75 20.54
N ARG A 407 16.77 32.50 21.66
CA ARG A 407 17.83 33.46 22.01
C ARG A 407 19.21 32.80 22.09
N ARG A 408 19.29 31.67 22.81
CA ARG A 408 20.54 30.91 22.96
C ARG A 408 21.07 30.45 21.61
N LEU A 409 20.19 29.92 20.77
CA LEU A 409 20.55 29.39 19.46
C LEU A 409 21.02 30.46 18.48
N ILE A 410 20.36 31.62 18.46
CA ILE A 410 20.80 32.76 17.64
C ILE A 410 22.23 33.17 18.02
N ALA A 411 22.52 33.22 19.32
CA ALA A 411 23.85 33.55 19.83
C ALA A 411 24.88 32.48 19.45
N ASP A 412 24.63 31.22 19.80
CA ASP A 412 25.57 30.11 19.59
C ASP A 412 25.84 29.87 18.09
N TYR A 413 24.80 29.92 17.26
CA TYR A 413 24.93 29.72 15.81
C TYR A 413 25.80 30.79 15.18
N LEU A 414 25.52 32.07 15.41
CA LEU A 414 26.29 33.16 14.80
C LEU A 414 27.72 33.25 15.36
N LEU A 415 27.92 32.91 16.65
CA LEU A 415 29.24 32.84 17.26
C LEU A 415 30.15 31.82 16.56
N SER A 416 29.60 30.69 16.10
CA SER A 416 30.37 29.70 15.32
C SER A 416 30.93 30.25 14.01
N PHE A 417 30.34 31.33 13.49
CA PHE A 417 30.81 32.07 12.31
C PHE A 417 31.48 33.40 12.68
N GLY A 418 31.78 33.63 13.96
CA GLY A 418 32.39 34.87 14.44
C GLY A 418 31.50 36.11 14.31
N LYS A 419 30.17 35.95 14.17
CA LYS A 419 29.19 37.04 14.05
C LYS A 419 28.36 37.18 15.34
N LYS A 420 27.85 38.38 15.59
CA LYS A 420 26.97 38.67 16.74
C LYS A 420 25.92 39.71 16.37
N LEU A 421 24.68 39.49 16.83
CA LEU A 421 23.60 40.46 16.74
C LEU A 421 23.47 41.28 18.03
N SER A 422 22.90 42.48 17.92
CA SER A 422 22.53 43.27 19.10
C SER A 422 21.39 42.59 19.88
N SER A 423 21.27 42.89 21.18
CA SER A 423 20.19 42.35 22.01
C SER A 423 18.80 42.67 21.47
N VAL A 424 18.63 43.84 20.84
CA VAL A 424 17.37 44.25 20.21
C VAL A 424 17.05 43.39 18.99
N GLN A 425 18.02 43.12 18.12
CA GLN A 425 17.84 42.26 16.94
C GLN A 425 17.55 40.81 17.34
N VAL A 426 18.25 40.28 18.36
CA VAL A 426 17.98 38.93 18.89
C VAL A 426 16.55 38.84 19.42
N GLU A 427 16.09 39.86 20.16
CA GLU A 427 14.74 39.86 20.72
C GLU A 427 13.67 39.96 19.63
N ARG A 428 13.90 40.77 18.58
CA ARG A 428 13.00 40.84 17.43
C ARG A 428 12.81 39.47 16.76
N ILE A 429 13.91 38.77 16.48
CA ILE A 429 13.84 37.44 15.85
C ILE A 429 13.21 36.41 16.80
N ALA A 430 13.56 36.44 18.10
CA ALA A 430 13.05 35.47 19.07
C ALA A 430 11.54 35.60 19.33
N GLN A 431 10.97 36.81 19.17
CA GLN A 431 9.53 37.07 19.34
C GLN A 431 8.68 36.74 18.12
N ASP A 432 9.28 36.59 16.94
CA ASP A 432 8.56 36.19 15.74
C ASP A 432 7.91 34.80 15.91
N ASN A 433 6.71 34.58 15.37
CA ASN A 433 6.00 33.31 15.57
C ASN A 433 6.64 32.17 14.76
N GLU A 434 7.03 32.43 13.51
CA GLU A 434 7.54 31.43 12.57
C GLU A 434 8.98 31.00 12.90
N SER A 435 9.75 31.87 13.56
CA SER A 435 11.09 31.56 14.12
C SER A 435 11.07 30.47 15.21
N GLY A 436 9.88 30.05 15.66
CA GLY A 436 9.71 28.85 16.48
C GLY A 436 10.02 27.54 15.75
N ASN A 437 10.01 27.55 14.42
CA ASN A 437 10.44 26.44 13.60
C ASN A 437 11.97 26.47 13.43
N PRO A 438 12.72 25.46 13.93
CA PRO A 438 14.17 25.36 13.80
C PRO A 438 14.70 25.54 12.38
N LEU A 439 14.01 24.98 11.37
CA LEU A 439 14.40 25.11 9.97
C LEU A 439 14.30 26.58 9.49
N VAL A 440 13.22 27.27 9.86
CA VAL A 440 13.00 28.69 9.49
C VAL A 440 14.01 29.58 10.21
N LEU A 441 14.21 29.38 11.52
CA LEU A 441 15.18 30.14 12.29
C LEU A 441 16.59 29.99 11.71
N ARG A 442 17.01 28.76 11.40
CA ARG A 442 18.31 28.51 10.77
C ARG A 442 18.41 29.18 9.41
N ALA A 443 17.42 29.00 8.53
CA ALA A 443 17.42 29.59 7.21
C ALA A 443 17.51 31.13 7.28
N LEU A 444 16.80 31.75 8.22
CA LEU A 444 16.88 33.19 8.49
C LEU A 444 18.29 33.59 8.95
N LEU A 445 18.90 32.83 9.86
CA LEU A 445 20.26 33.10 10.34
C LEU A 445 21.31 32.92 9.23
N ASP A 446 21.11 31.96 8.33
CA ASP A 446 21.96 31.79 7.14
C ASP A 446 21.85 32.99 6.19
N GLU A 447 20.64 33.50 5.95
CA GLU A 447 20.42 34.70 5.14
C GLU A 447 21.02 35.97 5.80
N ILE A 448 20.83 36.13 7.12
CA ILE A 448 21.45 37.20 7.91
C ILE A 448 22.98 37.09 7.87
N ARG A 449 23.52 35.87 7.96
CA ARG A 449 24.96 35.62 7.87
C ARG A 449 25.49 36.02 6.51
N LEU A 450 24.77 35.78 5.43
CA LEU A 450 25.21 36.10 4.07
C LEU A 450 25.03 37.59 3.70
N PHE A 451 24.27 38.35 4.48
CA PHE A 451 24.02 39.76 4.22
C PHE A 451 25.24 40.64 4.58
N GLY A 452 25.77 41.38 3.60
CA GLY A 452 27.01 42.16 3.74
C GLY A 452 26.84 43.61 4.19
N VAL A 453 25.63 44.18 4.15
CA VAL A 453 25.41 45.62 4.42
C VAL A 453 24.88 45.85 5.83
N PHE A 454 25.77 46.08 6.79
CA PHE A 454 25.42 46.18 8.21
C PHE A 454 24.34 47.25 8.52
N GLU A 455 24.36 48.40 7.85
CA GLU A 455 23.42 49.51 8.09
C GLU A 455 21.99 49.19 7.67
N LYS A 456 21.80 48.19 6.78
CA LYS A 456 20.48 47.75 6.31
C LYS A 456 19.99 46.48 7.00
N LEU A 457 20.76 45.95 7.94
CA LEU A 457 20.50 44.66 8.57
C LEU A 457 19.13 44.62 9.27
N ASP A 458 18.74 45.70 9.94
CA ASP A 458 17.43 45.80 10.59
C ASP A 458 16.29 45.72 9.58
N ALA A 459 16.39 46.43 8.46
CA ALA A 459 15.38 46.40 7.40
C ALA A 459 15.31 45.03 6.71
N GLU A 460 16.43 44.33 6.58
CA GLU A 460 16.47 42.98 6.00
C GLU A 460 15.87 41.94 6.96
N ILE A 461 16.13 42.04 8.27
CA ILE A 461 15.45 41.23 9.29
C ILE A 461 13.94 41.46 9.21
N ASP A 462 13.49 42.72 9.23
CA ASP A 462 12.07 43.06 9.17
C ASP A 462 11.41 42.53 7.89
N ARG A 463 12.14 42.54 6.75
CA ARG A 463 11.66 41.99 5.48
C ARG A 463 11.35 40.49 5.57
N TYR A 464 12.21 39.71 6.19
CA TYR A 464 12.00 38.27 6.36
C TYR A 464 10.91 37.96 7.39
N LEU A 465 10.88 38.71 8.50
CA LEU A 465 9.87 38.54 9.56
C LEU A 465 8.47 39.01 9.12
N ALA A 466 8.36 39.88 8.12
CA ALA A 466 7.09 40.32 7.54
C ALA A 466 6.40 39.26 6.66
N ALA A 467 7.02 38.10 6.42
CA ALA A 467 6.41 37.02 5.68
C ALA A 467 5.17 36.47 6.42
N PRO A 468 4.00 36.35 5.76
CA PRO A 468 2.76 35.94 6.42
C PRO A 468 2.70 34.45 6.77
N ASP A 469 3.53 33.62 6.14
CA ASP A 469 3.58 32.17 6.32
C ASP A 469 4.98 31.63 5.92
N ILE A 470 5.30 30.39 6.32
CA ILE A 470 6.59 29.74 6.02
C ILE A 470 6.88 29.68 4.51
N PRO A 471 5.95 29.27 3.62
CA PRO A 471 6.21 29.30 2.17
C PRO A 471 6.57 30.70 1.63
N ALA A 472 5.93 31.78 2.11
CA ALA A 472 6.25 33.15 1.72
C ALA A 472 7.66 33.56 2.17
N PHE A 473 8.09 33.11 3.35
CA PHE A 473 9.47 33.29 3.81
C PHE A 473 10.47 32.64 2.82
N PHE A 474 10.21 31.41 2.40
CA PHE A 474 11.07 30.74 1.40
C PHE A 474 10.98 31.39 0.01
N THR A 475 9.87 32.03 -0.36
CA THR A 475 9.78 32.83 -1.59
C THR A 475 10.77 34.01 -1.57
N LEU A 476 11.03 34.62 -0.41
CA LEU A 476 12.06 35.67 -0.29
C LEU A 476 13.47 35.12 -0.54
N ILE A 477 13.78 33.93 -0.04
CA ILE A 477 15.04 33.22 -0.29
C ILE A 477 15.18 32.91 -1.79
N LEU A 478 14.13 32.42 -2.45
CA LEU A 478 14.13 32.19 -3.89
C LEU A 478 14.41 33.48 -4.67
N GLY A 479 13.80 34.60 -4.27
CA GLY A 479 14.02 35.91 -4.88
C GLY A 479 15.46 36.42 -4.70
N ARG A 480 16.10 36.15 -3.55
CA ARG A 480 17.53 36.44 -3.37
C ARG A 480 18.40 35.53 -4.24
N MET A 481 18.12 34.22 -4.28
CA MET A 481 18.84 33.26 -5.14
C MET A 481 18.78 33.71 -6.61
N GLU A 482 17.61 34.10 -7.09
CA GLU A 482 17.43 34.61 -8.46
C GLU A 482 18.29 35.86 -8.74
N ASN A 483 18.41 36.76 -7.76
CA ASN A 483 19.27 37.94 -7.88
C ASN A 483 20.76 37.61 -7.81
N ALA A 484 21.17 36.69 -6.94
CA ALA A 484 22.56 36.27 -6.77
C ALA A 484 23.10 35.53 -8.01
N PHE A 485 22.24 34.73 -8.65
CA PHE A 485 22.59 33.90 -9.81
C PHE A 485 22.06 34.45 -11.14
N LYS A 486 21.74 35.75 -11.18
CA LYS A 486 21.06 36.41 -12.28
C LYS A 486 21.88 36.36 -13.58
N SER A 487 21.53 35.45 -14.48
CA SER A 487 22.06 35.36 -15.84
C SER A 487 21.00 35.80 -16.87
N LYS A 488 21.39 36.03 -18.13
CA LYS A 488 20.46 36.38 -19.23
C LYS A 488 19.32 35.36 -19.46
N LYS A 489 19.39 34.15 -18.86
CA LYS A 489 18.43 33.05 -19.03
C LYS A 489 17.77 32.54 -17.74
N ASN A 490 18.00 33.16 -16.58
CA ASN A 490 17.37 32.77 -15.30
C ASN A 490 17.44 31.24 -14.98
N ILE A 491 18.65 30.68 -15.10
CA ILE A 491 18.91 29.24 -15.02
C ILE A 491 18.56 28.66 -13.64
N ALA A 492 18.69 29.44 -12.56
CA ALA A 492 18.32 29.00 -11.23
C ALA A 492 16.82 28.64 -11.10
N LYS A 493 15.95 29.46 -11.68
CA LYS A 493 14.51 29.18 -11.76
C LYS A 493 14.22 27.91 -12.54
N GLU A 494 14.92 27.72 -13.67
CA GLU A 494 14.77 26.55 -14.52
C GLU A 494 15.11 25.26 -13.76
N ILE A 495 16.28 25.20 -13.12
CA ILE A 495 16.75 24.02 -12.39
C ILE A 495 15.81 23.64 -11.24
N LEU A 496 15.47 24.60 -10.38
CA LEU A 496 14.63 24.33 -9.22
C LEU A 496 13.18 23.98 -9.61
N SER A 497 12.67 24.56 -10.70
CA SER A 497 11.36 24.18 -11.25
C SER A 497 11.38 22.74 -11.76
N LEU A 498 12.43 22.33 -12.47
CA LEU A 498 12.62 20.96 -12.96
C LEU A 498 12.70 19.95 -11.81
N ILE A 499 13.51 20.23 -10.78
CA ILE A 499 13.60 19.39 -9.58
C ILE A 499 12.24 19.31 -8.88
N CYS A 500 11.51 20.43 -8.77
CA CYS A 500 10.21 20.51 -8.09
C CYS A 500 9.11 19.67 -8.75
N VAL A 501 9.08 19.58 -10.09
CA VAL A 501 8.08 18.80 -10.84
C VAL A 501 8.50 17.35 -11.11
N SER A 502 9.79 17.02 -10.93
CA SER A 502 10.28 15.64 -10.98
C SER A 502 9.72 14.80 -9.84
N ARG A 503 9.60 13.49 -10.05
CA ARG A 503 9.05 12.57 -9.05
C ARG A 503 10.02 12.29 -7.91
N ASN A 504 11.22 11.83 -8.26
CA ASN A 504 12.26 11.37 -7.32
C ASN A 504 13.49 12.27 -7.34
N GLY A 505 13.40 13.47 -7.95
CA GLY A 505 14.56 14.30 -8.23
C GLY A 505 15.15 14.04 -9.62
N LEU A 506 16.26 14.73 -9.88
CA LEU A 506 17.00 14.66 -11.14
C LEU A 506 18.49 14.45 -10.86
N SER A 507 19.18 13.62 -11.65
CA SER A 507 20.63 13.51 -11.53
C SER A 507 21.33 14.82 -11.90
N GLU A 508 22.58 15.00 -11.49
CA GLU A 508 23.36 16.18 -11.91
C GLU A 508 23.42 16.27 -13.45
N GLN A 509 23.66 15.15 -14.14
CA GLN A 509 23.67 15.10 -15.59
C GLN A 509 22.31 15.50 -16.19
N GLU A 510 21.20 14.96 -15.65
CA GLU A 510 19.84 15.34 -16.07
C GLU A 510 19.59 16.85 -15.88
N ILE A 511 20.04 17.43 -14.76
CA ILE A 511 19.90 18.87 -14.48
C ILE A 511 20.68 19.69 -15.50
N LEU A 512 21.93 19.33 -15.78
CA LEU A 512 22.78 20.05 -16.71
C LEU A 512 22.20 20.01 -18.13
N ASP A 513 21.73 18.83 -18.58
CA ASP A 513 21.19 18.64 -19.92
C ASP A 513 19.84 19.33 -20.11
N LEU A 514 18.94 19.25 -19.12
CA LEU A 514 17.61 19.88 -19.19
C LEU A 514 17.67 21.40 -19.06
N SER A 515 18.54 21.93 -18.20
CA SER A 515 18.65 23.37 -17.95
C SER A 515 19.62 24.09 -18.89
N GLY A 516 20.56 23.35 -19.50
CA GLY A 516 21.68 23.91 -20.25
C GLY A 516 22.67 24.68 -19.38
N ALA A 517 22.69 24.44 -18.07
CA ALA A 517 23.62 25.06 -17.14
C ALA A 517 25.05 24.56 -17.37
N ALA A 518 26.03 25.45 -17.22
CA ALA A 518 27.42 25.02 -17.16
C ALA A 518 27.67 24.25 -15.83
N PRO A 519 28.49 23.19 -15.81
CA PRO A 519 28.80 22.43 -14.59
C PRO A 519 29.24 23.32 -13.42
N LEU A 520 30.05 24.34 -13.71
CA LEU A 520 30.51 25.31 -12.70
C LEU A 520 29.35 26.12 -12.09
N TYR A 521 28.37 26.53 -12.92
CA TYR A 521 27.21 27.26 -12.43
C TYR A 521 26.34 26.39 -11.53
N TRP A 522 26.15 25.12 -11.90
CA TRP A 522 25.45 24.16 -11.05
C TRP A 522 26.13 23.95 -9.70
N SER A 523 27.46 23.73 -9.68
CA SER A 523 28.21 23.55 -8.43
C SER A 523 28.09 24.77 -7.49
N GLN A 524 28.17 25.99 -8.02
CA GLN A 524 27.95 27.21 -7.24
C GLN A 524 26.53 27.29 -6.66
N MET A 525 25.53 26.95 -7.48
CA MET A 525 24.13 26.99 -7.07
C MET A 525 23.79 25.89 -6.05
N TYR A 526 24.30 24.67 -6.25
CA TYR A 526 24.13 23.55 -5.32
C TYR A 526 24.67 23.89 -3.93
N ASN A 527 25.87 24.47 -3.87
CA ASN A 527 26.47 24.90 -2.61
C ASN A 527 25.69 26.04 -1.94
N ALA A 528 25.17 27.00 -2.71
CA ALA A 528 24.30 28.04 -2.16
C ALA A 528 22.95 27.49 -1.66
N LEU A 529 22.46 26.40 -2.25
CA LEU A 529 21.24 25.68 -1.83
C LEU A 529 21.51 24.63 -0.75
N SER A 530 22.73 24.58 -0.21
CA SER A 530 23.10 23.65 0.85
C SER A 530 22.16 23.80 2.05
N GLY A 531 21.49 22.70 2.41
CA GLY A 531 20.44 22.68 3.44
C GLY A 531 19.01 22.67 2.92
N HIS A 532 18.77 23.11 1.68
CA HIS A 532 17.46 23.04 1.00
C HIS A 532 17.38 21.91 -0.02
N VAL A 533 18.53 21.48 -0.56
CA VAL A 533 18.65 20.40 -1.54
C VAL A 533 19.49 19.26 -0.97
N SER A 534 19.18 18.01 -1.34
CA SER A 534 19.94 16.82 -0.99
C SER A 534 20.10 15.90 -2.20
N VAL A 535 21.13 15.06 -2.20
CA VAL A 535 21.27 13.96 -3.17
C VAL A 535 20.79 12.67 -2.52
N GLN A 536 19.91 11.96 -3.20
CA GLN A 536 19.34 10.66 -2.82
C GLN A 536 19.51 9.73 -4.03
N ASN A 537 20.31 8.66 -3.90
CA ASN A 537 20.59 7.71 -4.99
C ASN A 537 21.08 8.37 -6.29
N GLY A 538 21.96 9.36 -6.17
CA GLY A 538 22.46 10.14 -7.31
C GLY A 538 21.46 11.15 -7.89
N LEU A 539 20.24 11.24 -7.34
CA LEU A 539 19.21 12.20 -7.73
C LEU A 539 19.12 13.35 -6.73
N VAL A 540 19.11 14.57 -7.25
CA VAL A 540 18.99 15.80 -6.50
C VAL A 540 17.52 16.08 -6.22
N THR A 541 17.15 16.20 -4.94
CA THR A 541 15.77 16.42 -4.45
C THR A 541 15.67 17.61 -3.51
N LEU A 542 14.46 18.15 -3.36
CA LEU A 542 14.16 19.15 -2.33
C LEU A 542 14.02 18.46 -0.96
N THR A 543 14.68 19.00 0.05
CA THR A 543 14.75 18.36 1.39
C THR A 543 13.49 18.54 2.22
N HIS A 544 12.66 19.55 1.92
CA HIS A 544 11.48 19.90 2.70
C HIS A 544 10.36 20.49 1.82
N PRO A 545 9.08 20.28 2.20
CA PRO A 545 7.92 20.70 1.40
C PRO A 545 7.82 22.22 1.24
N PHE A 546 8.24 23.01 2.24
CA PHE A 546 8.13 24.47 2.18
C PHE A 546 8.85 25.10 0.98
N MET A 547 9.97 24.52 0.54
CA MET A 547 10.69 25.00 -0.66
C MET A 547 9.91 24.65 -1.93
N GLN A 548 9.32 23.46 -1.97
CA GLN A 548 8.47 23.02 -3.08
C GLN A 548 7.23 23.93 -3.21
N ASP A 549 6.57 24.24 -2.09
CA ASP A 549 5.43 25.13 -2.04
C ASP A 549 5.80 26.55 -2.44
N ALA A 550 6.96 27.06 -2.00
CA ALA A 550 7.46 28.37 -2.41
C ALA A 550 7.73 28.44 -3.92
N ILE A 551 8.35 27.39 -4.51
CA ILE A 551 8.58 27.29 -5.95
C ILE A 551 7.25 27.25 -6.71
N LYS A 552 6.29 26.46 -6.24
CA LYS A 552 4.96 26.38 -6.86
C LYS A 552 4.24 27.72 -6.80
N ARG A 553 4.24 28.35 -5.63
CA ARG A 553 3.62 29.65 -5.39
C ARG A 553 4.23 30.76 -6.24
N GLU A 554 5.55 30.76 -6.43
CA GLU A 554 6.24 31.88 -7.09
C GLU A 554 6.48 31.66 -8.59
N TRP A 555 6.94 30.47 -8.97
CA TRP A 555 7.45 30.16 -10.30
C TRP A 555 6.52 29.28 -11.13
N LEU A 556 5.69 28.44 -10.50
CA LEU A 556 4.73 27.55 -11.16
C LEU A 556 3.27 27.95 -10.85
N LYS A 557 3.00 29.25 -10.90
CA LYS A 557 1.69 29.85 -10.58
C LYS A 557 0.56 29.31 -11.45
N THR A 558 0.85 29.02 -12.72
CA THR A 558 -0.14 28.55 -13.69
C THR A 558 0.15 27.11 -14.09
N LYS A 559 -0.91 26.38 -14.41
CA LYS A 559 -0.81 24.98 -14.83
C LYS A 559 0.04 24.84 -16.09
N GLU A 560 -0.02 25.81 -17.00
CA GLU A 560 0.78 25.83 -18.24
C GLU A 560 2.29 25.94 -17.96
N ALA A 561 2.68 26.70 -16.93
CA ALA A 561 4.08 26.81 -16.53
C ALA A 561 4.61 25.48 -16.00
N GLU A 562 3.84 24.82 -15.14
CA GLU A 562 4.17 23.48 -14.63
C GLU A 562 4.23 22.44 -15.75
N GLU A 563 3.22 22.40 -16.64
CA GLU A 563 3.16 21.50 -17.78
C GLU A 563 4.36 21.67 -18.74
N SER A 564 4.87 22.90 -18.90
CA SER A 564 6.06 23.17 -19.73
C SER A 564 7.30 22.44 -19.22
N TYR A 565 7.58 22.48 -17.91
CA TYR A 565 8.71 21.77 -17.31
C TYR A 565 8.52 20.27 -17.32
N ARG A 566 7.30 19.78 -17.03
CA ARG A 566 6.97 18.35 -17.13
C ARG A 566 7.18 17.80 -18.54
N LYS A 567 6.81 18.57 -19.58
CA LYS A 567 7.07 18.20 -20.99
C LYS A 567 8.56 18.11 -21.31
N LYS A 568 9.40 18.98 -20.73
CA LYS A 568 10.87 18.89 -20.90
C LYS A 568 11.42 17.59 -20.31
N ILE A 569 11.02 17.24 -19.08
CA ILE A 569 11.43 15.98 -18.44
C ILE A 569 10.93 14.79 -19.27
N ALA A 570 9.66 14.80 -19.68
CA ALA A 570 9.09 13.72 -20.49
C ALA A 570 9.83 13.54 -21.83
N ALA A 571 10.23 14.63 -22.49
CA ALA A 571 10.99 14.58 -23.73
C ALA A 571 12.40 13.99 -23.52
N TYR A 572 13.07 14.35 -22.43
CA TYR A 572 14.37 13.81 -22.07
C TYR A 572 14.30 12.32 -21.74
N MET A 573 13.31 11.89 -20.96
CA MET A 573 13.14 10.48 -20.56
C MET A 573 12.91 9.54 -21.76
N LYS A 574 12.48 10.08 -22.91
CA LYS A 574 12.30 9.33 -24.16
C LYS A 574 13.63 8.99 -24.87
N MET A 575 14.73 9.67 -24.55
CA MET A 575 16.03 9.44 -25.17
C MET A 575 16.56 8.04 -24.86
N GLU A 576 17.18 7.38 -25.84
CA GLU A 576 17.68 6.00 -25.72
C GLU A 576 18.75 5.84 -24.63
N GLU A 577 19.53 6.90 -24.40
CA GLU A 577 20.62 6.98 -23.41
C GLU A 577 20.12 6.88 -21.96
N VAL A 578 18.84 7.15 -21.70
CA VAL A 578 18.25 7.03 -20.36
C VAL A 578 18.03 5.55 -20.00
N PRO A 579 18.55 5.06 -18.86
CA PRO A 579 18.38 3.68 -18.44
C PRO A 579 16.89 3.26 -18.36
N PRO A 580 16.52 2.02 -18.76
CA PRO A 580 15.14 1.56 -18.76
C PRO A 580 14.44 1.71 -17.40
N ASP A 581 15.12 1.39 -16.31
CA ASP A 581 14.56 1.50 -14.96
C ASP A 581 14.23 2.95 -14.58
N ARG A 582 15.11 3.89 -14.90
CA ARG A 582 14.90 5.32 -14.69
C ARG A 582 13.71 5.82 -15.52
N ARG A 583 13.66 5.43 -16.80
CA ARG A 583 12.56 5.77 -17.73
C ARG A 583 11.22 5.21 -17.24
N ASN A 584 11.16 3.94 -16.84
CA ASN A 584 9.93 3.25 -16.42
C ASN A 584 9.35 3.83 -15.11
N ARG A 585 10.15 4.53 -14.30
CA ARG A 585 9.70 5.19 -13.07
C ARG A 585 9.18 6.61 -13.32
N GLU A 586 9.92 7.41 -14.10
CA GLU A 586 9.65 8.86 -14.26
C GLU A 586 8.71 9.16 -15.42
N TYR A 587 8.92 8.54 -16.58
CA TYR A 587 8.19 8.87 -17.81
C TYR A 587 6.66 8.70 -17.69
N PRO A 588 6.13 7.54 -17.23
CA PRO A 588 4.68 7.39 -17.13
C PRO A 588 4.06 8.32 -16.09
N PHE A 589 4.80 8.67 -15.03
CA PHE A 589 4.36 9.67 -14.05
C PHE A 589 4.20 11.05 -14.69
N GLN A 590 5.20 11.49 -15.46
CA GLN A 590 5.12 12.79 -16.14
C GLN A 590 3.97 12.83 -17.16
N LEU A 591 3.77 11.77 -17.95
CA LEU A 591 2.65 11.68 -18.89
C LEU A 591 1.29 11.68 -18.18
N TYR A 592 1.18 10.99 -17.04
CA TYR A 592 -0.02 10.96 -16.22
C TYR A 592 -0.38 12.35 -15.67
N GLU A 593 0.59 13.06 -15.07
CA GLU A 593 0.37 14.43 -14.54
C GLU A 593 0.02 15.43 -15.65
N LEU A 594 0.61 15.25 -16.85
CA LEU A 594 0.27 16.00 -18.05
C LEU A 594 -1.11 15.64 -18.65
N LYS A 595 -1.74 14.55 -18.19
CA LYS A 595 -2.93 13.95 -18.81
C LYS A 595 -2.74 13.62 -20.30
N ASP A 596 -1.51 13.28 -20.68
CA ASP A 596 -1.16 12.83 -22.03
C ASP A 596 -1.48 11.34 -22.19
N TRP A 597 -2.78 11.05 -22.28
CA TRP A 597 -3.32 9.70 -22.28
C TRP A 597 -2.83 8.85 -23.47
N ASP A 598 -2.59 9.49 -24.63
CA ASP A 598 -2.15 8.81 -25.84
C ASP A 598 -0.74 8.23 -25.69
N ASN A 599 0.21 9.07 -25.26
CA ASN A 599 1.57 8.62 -25.04
C ASN A 599 1.68 7.69 -23.83
N LEU A 600 0.88 7.92 -22.76
CA LEU A 600 0.85 7.04 -21.60
C LEU A 600 0.38 5.64 -21.99
N TYR A 601 -0.73 5.55 -22.73
CA TYR A 601 -1.25 4.28 -23.22
C TYR A 601 -0.25 3.56 -24.13
N ALA A 602 0.35 4.27 -25.09
CA ALA A 602 1.36 3.69 -25.98
C ALA A 602 2.59 3.15 -25.21
N PHE A 603 3.04 3.87 -24.17
CA PHE A 603 4.16 3.45 -23.34
C PHE A 603 3.81 2.23 -22.48
N LEU A 604 2.65 2.23 -21.84
CA LEU A 604 2.20 1.12 -21.00
C LEU A 604 1.96 -0.16 -21.81
N LEU A 605 1.51 -0.06 -23.07
CA LEU A 605 1.33 -1.22 -23.95
C LEU A 605 2.60 -2.01 -24.23
N ASN A 606 3.79 -1.49 -23.92
CA ASN A 606 5.01 -2.29 -23.99
C ASN A 606 4.99 -3.37 -22.88
N LEU A 607 5.11 -4.64 -23.27
CA LEU A 607 5.06 -5.79 -22.36
C LEU A 607 6.12 -5.74 -21.26
N GLU A 608 7.33 -5.24 -21.54
CA GLU A 608 8.41 -5.10 -20.57
C GLU A 608 8.11 -3.99 -19.56
N VAL A 609 7.55 -2.87 -20.04
CA VAL A 609 7.08 -1.77 -19.18
C VAL A 609 5.96 -2.26 -18.29
N PHE A 610 4.95 -2.95 -18.84
CA PHE A 610 3.87 -3.54 -18.07
C PHE A 610 4.42 -4.49 -17.00
N GLN A 611 5.32 -5.40 -17.36
CA GLN A 611 5.91 -6.34 -16.41
C GLN A 611 6.67 -5.63 -15.28
N TYR A 612 7.55 -4.69 -15.63
CA TYR A 612 8.32 -3.91 -14.66
C TYR A 612 7.38 -3.16 -13.72
N ARG A 613 6.37 -2.48 -14.26
CA ARG A 613 5.40 -1.72 -13.45
C ARG A 613 4.53 -2.63 -12.59
N TYR A 614 4.14 -3.79 -13.09
CA TYR A 614 3.35 -4.77 -12.35
C TYR A 614 4.13 -5.30 -11.13
N GLU A 615 5.44 -5.49 -11.25
CA GLU A 615 6.31 -5.99 -10.18
C GLU A 615 6.79 -4.90 -9.22
N MET A 616 6.98 -3.67 -9.69
CA MET A 616 7.49 -2.57 -8.85
C MET A 616 6.38 -1.79 -8.16
N ASP A 617 5.24 -1.58 -8.83
CA ASP A 617 4.12 -0.80 -8.31
C ASP A 617 2.82 -1.10 -9.07
N ARG A 618 2.17 -2.19 -8.67
CA ARG A 618 0.89 -2.64 -9.23
C ARG A 618 -0.24 -1.64 -9.04
N HIS A 619 -0.24 -0.87 -7.95
CA HIS A 619 -1.33 0.06 -7.63
C HIS A 619 -1.27 1.33 -8.47
N GLU A 620 -0.09 1.89 -8.73
CA GLU A 620 0.02 3.00 -9.68
C GLU A 620 -0.28 2.55 -11.12
N LEU A 621 0.16 1.34 -11.50
CA LEU A 621 -0.23 0.77 -12.79
C LEU A 621 -1.76 0.66 -12.91
N GLU A 622 -2.44 0.21 -11.86
CA GLU A 622 -3.89 0.23 -11.74
C GLU A 622 -4.45 1.65 -11.90
N LYS A 623 -3.94 2.63 -11.15
CA LYS A 623 -4.35 4.04 -11.24
C LYS A 623 -4.24 4.58 -12.67
N TYR A 624 -3.17 4.25 -13.39
CA TYR A 624 -2.99 4.66 -14.78
C TYR A 624 -4.03 4.03 -15.70
N TRP A 625 -4.23 2.71 -15.62
CA TRP A 625 -5.21 2.02 -16.45
C TRP A 625 -6.65 2.41 -16.15
N GLN A 626 -6.99 2.68 -14.89
CA GLN A 626 -8.29 3.21 -14.49
C GLN A 626 -8.53 4.60 -15.08
N SER A 627 -7.51 5.48 -15.03
CA SER A 627 -7.61 6.84 -15.56
C SER A 627 -7.72 6.85 -17.08
N LEU A 628 -6.98 5.98 -17.78
CA LEU A 628 -7.11 5.76 -19.22
C LEU A 628 -8.52 5.28 -19.59
N ARG A 629 -9.05 4.29 -18.87
CA ARG A 629 -10.42 3.79 -19.11
C ARG A 629 -11.49 4.85 -18.83
N GLY A 630 -11.27 5.68 -17.80
CA GLY A 630 -12.14 6.80 -17.46
C GLY A 630 -12.10 7.93 -18.48
N ALA A 631 -10.97 8.13 -19.16
CA ALA A 631 -10.82 9.12 -20.22
C ALA A 631 -11.51 8.69 -21.53
N ASP A 632 -11.20 7.48 -22.04
CA ASP A 632 -11.87 6.86 -23.18
C ASP A 632 -11.58 5.36 -23.24
N GLY A 633 -12.47 4.55 -22.67
CA GLY A 633 -12.31 3.09 -22.60
C GLY A 633 -12.34 2.36 -23.96
N ASN A 634 -12.88 2.99 -25.02
CA ASN A 634 -12.88 2.38 -26.36
C ASN A 634 -11.55 2.61 -27.06
N LYS A 635 -10.99 3.81 -26.92
CA LYS A 635 -9.68 4.16 -27.48
C LYS A 635 -8.53 3.47 -26.76
N TYR A 636 -8.57 3.46 -25.42
CA TYR A 636 -7.50 2.91 -24.57
C TYR A 636 -7.84 1.50 -24.09
N ALA A 637 -8.10 0.60 -25.04
CA ALA A 637 -8.50 -0.77 -24.75
C ALA A 637 -7.33 -1.62 -24.23
N PHE A 638 -7.52 -2.25 -23.07
CA PHE A 638 -6.54 -3.21 -22.51
C PHE A 638 -6.41 -4.48 -23.36
N GLU A 639 -7.43 -4.83 -24.15
CA GLU A 639 -7.40 -6.02 -25.02
C GLU A 639 -6.26 -5.99 -26.06
N LYS A 640 -5.74 -4.80 -26.38
CA LYS A 640 -4.69 -4.60 -27.38
C LYS A 640 -3.39 -5.35 -27.09
N TYR A 641 -3.11 -5.75 -25.85
CA TYR A 641 -1.99 -6.65 -25.52
C TYR A 641 -2.07 -8.01 -26.23
N LEU A 642 -3.27 -8.44 -26.66
CA LEU A 642 -3.46 -9.66 -27.42
C LEU A 642 -2.95 -9.53 -28.86
N ASP A 643 -2.88 -8.30 -29.40
CA ASP A 643 -2.52 -8.02 -30.80
C ASP A 643 -1.05 -7.61 -30.98
N ILE A 644 -0.29 -7.50 -29.88
CA ILE A 644 1.13 -7.13 -29.93
C ILE A 644 1.93 -8.24 -30.61
N ASP A 645 2.81 -7.84 -31.54
CA ASP A 645 3.76 -8.74 -32.17
C ASP A 645 4.79 -9.23 -31.15
N THR A 646 4.93 -10.55 -31.09
CA THR A 646 5.70 -11.26 -30.07
C THR A 646 6.68 -12.26 -30.70
N ALA A 647 6.91 -12.18 -32.02
CA ALA A 647 7.75 -13.13 -32.75
C ALA A 647 9.19 -13.21 -32.21
N ASP A 648 9.76 -12.07 -31.82
CA ASP A 648 11.15 -11.95 -31.38
C ASP A 648 11.34 -12.06 -29.84
N LYS A 649 10.25 -12.28 -29.09
CA LYS A 649 10.30 -12.34 -27.62
C LYS A 649 10.52 -13.77 -27.12
N ASP A 650 11.25 -13.90 -26.02
CA ASP A 650 11.38 -15.18 -25.34
C ASP A 650 10.01 -15.71 -24.92
N LYS A 651 9.73 -16.96 -25.28
CA LYS A 651 8.40 -17.57 -25.13
C LYS A 651 8.05 -17.85 -23.68
N GLU A 652 9.04 -18.18 -22.86
CA GLU A 652 8.86 -18.44 -21.44
C GLU A 652 8.47 -17.15 -20.70
N THR A 653 9.23 -16.07 -20.93
CA THR A 653 8.94 -14.73 -20.42
C THR A 653 7.56 -14.26 -20.88
N LEU A 654 7.21 -14.50 -22.14
CA LEU A 654 5.92 -14.12 -22.69
C LEU A 654 4.74 -14.85 -22.02
N CYS A 655 4.91 -16.13 -21.67
CA CYS A 655 3.91 -16.87 -20.91
C CYS A 655 3.69 -16.25 -19.53
N ILE A 656 4.76 -15.87 -18.83
CA ILE A 656 4.69 -15.22 -17.52
C ILE A 656 3.95 -13.88 -17.63
N VAL A 657 4.28 -13.06 -18.63
CA VAL A 657 3.63 -11.76 -18.84
C VAL A 657 2.14 -11.93 -19.15
N TYR A 658 1.75 -12.88 -20.01
CA TYR A 658 0.33 -13.12 -20.30
C TYR A 658 -0.44 -13.68 -19.11
N ASN A 659 0.17 -14.51 -18.26
CA ASN A 659 -0.44 -14.90 -16.99
C ASN A 659 -0.67 -13.68 -16.08
N LYS A 660 0.31 -12.78 -15.95
CA LYS A 660 0.18 -11.52 -15.19
C LYS A 660 -0.91 -10.61 -15.76
N LEU A 661 -1.01 -10.48 -17.08
CA LEU A 661 -2.10 -9.76 -17.76
C LEU A 661 -3.46 -10.40 -17.48
N GLY A 662 -3.53 -11.73 -17.44
CA GLY A 662 -4.72 -12.50 -17.04
C GLY A 662 -5.15 -12.19 -15.61
N ILE A 663 -4.22 -12.19 -14.66
CA ILE A 663 -4.45 -11.85 -13.24
C ILE A 663 -4.90 -10.38 -13.11
N PHE A 664 -4.20 -9.46 -13.77
CA PHE A 664 -4.54 -8.04 -13.76
C PHE A 664 -5.96 -7.80 -14.30
N SER A 665 -6.31 -8.44 -15.41
CA SER A 665 -7.66 -8.32 -16.00
C SER A 665 -8.74 -8.90 -15.09
N ARG A 666 -8.46 -10.03 -14.43
CA ARG A 666 -9.40 -10.71 -13.52
C ARG A 666 -9.66 -9.90 -12.26
N ASP A 667 -8.60 -9.49 -11.58
CA ASP A 667 -8.69 -8.96 -10.21
C ASP A 667 -8.86 -7.44 -10.20
N ILE A 668 -8.20 -6.73 -11.13
CA ILE A 668 -8.19 -5.27 -11.16
C ILE A 668 -9.27 -4.73 -12.10
N LEU A 669 -9.32 -5.26 -13.33
CA LEU A 669 -10.30 -4.77 -14.32
C LEU A 669 -11.68 -5.45 -14.18
N SER A 670 -11.76 -6.53 -13.39
CA SER A 670 -12.95 -7.37 -13.24
C SER A 670 -13.51 -7.86 -14.59
N ASP A 671 -12.63 -8.11 -15.57
CA ASP A 671 -12.99 -8.59 -16.91
C ASP A 671 -12.58 -10.06 -17.08
N LEU A 672 -13.52 -10.96 -16.76
CA LEU A 672 -13.30 -12.39 -16.80
C LEU A 672 -13.09 -12.91 -18.23
N LYS A 673 -13.73 -12.29 -19.23
CA LYS A 673 -13.62 -12.72 -20.64
C LYS A 673 -12.25 -12.39 -21.21
N LEU A 674 -11.75 -11.19 -20.93
CA LEU A 674 -10.41 -10.79 -21.35
C LEU A 674 -9.33 -11.58 -20.61
N SER A 675 -9.51 -11.79 -19.31
CA SER A 675 -8.64 -12.66 -18.51
C SER A 675 -8.52 -14.07 -19.12
N LEU A 676 -9.65 -14.67 -19.52
CA LEU A 676 -9.68 -15.95 -20.20
C LEU A 676 -8.84 -15.95 -21.49
N LYS A 677 -8.96 -14.91 -22.33
CA LYS A 677 -8.15 -14.79 -23.57
C LYS A 677 -6.65 -14.78 -23.27
N PHE A 678 -6.23 -14.06 -22.23
CA PHE A 678 -4.82 -14.01 -21.83
C PHE A 678 -4.30 -15.35 -21.32
N TYR A 679 -5.05 -16.02 -20.44
CA TYR A 679 -4.65 -17.36 -19.95
C TYR A 679 -4.61 -18.40 -21.08
N GLN A 680 -5.55 -18.35 -22.04
CA GLN A 680 -5.51 -19.22 -23.22
C GLN A 680 -4.27 -18.96 -24.08
N LYS A 681 -3.89 -17.69 -24.27
CA LYS A 681 -2.68 -17.32 -25.01
C LYS A 681 -1.43 -17.82 -24.29
N ALA A 682 -1.33 -17.64 -22.98
CA ALA A 682 -0.24 -18.15 -22.15
C ALA A 682 -0.12 -19.68 -22.22
N LEU A 683 -1.25 -20.40 -22.07
CA LEU A 683 -1.27 -21.86 -22.19
C LEU A 683 -0.78 -22.33 -23.57
N ASN A 684 -1.26 -21.72 -24.66
CA ASN A 684 -0.87 -22.11 -26.02
C ASN A 684 0.63 -21.93 -26.26
N ILE A 685 1.23 -20.86 -25.72
CA ILE A 685 2.68 -20.65 -25.77
C ILE A 685 3.39 -21.75 -24.98
N ARG A 686 2.95 -22.03 -23.76
CA ARG A 686 3.56 -23.02 -22.87
C ARG A 686 3.48 -24.45 -23.42
N GLU A 687 2.33 -24.87 -23.93
CA GLU A 687 2.15 -26.19 -24.56
C GLU A 687 3.08 -26.36 -25.76
N LYS A 688 3.34 -25.30 -26.53
CA LYS A 688 4.26 -25.34 -27.68
C LYS A 688 5.73 -25.44 -27.28
N VAL A 689 6.12 -24.88 -26.13
CA VAL A 689 7.52 -24.85 -25.68
C VAL A 689 7.88 -26.09 -24.87
N LEU A 690 7.03 -26.46 -23.91
CA LEU A 690 7.33 -27.48 -22.91
C LEU A 690 6.55 -28.78 -23.12
N GLY A 691 5.53 -28.77 -23.97
CA GLY A 691 4.61 -29.89 -24.15
C GLY A 691 3.45 -29.88 -23.15
N LYS A 692 2.39 -30.63 -23.48
CA LYS A 692 1.14 -30.67 -22.70
C LYS A 692 1.30 -31.30 -21.32
N ASN A 693 2.21 -32.26 -21.16
CA ASN A 693 2.39 -33.02 -19.91
C ASN A 693 3.52 -32.46 -19.03
N ASN A 694 3.99 -31.23 -19.29
CA ASN A 694 5.02 -30.63 -18.47
C ASN A 694 4.45 -30.14 -17.12
N PRO A 695 5.14 -30.37 -15.99
CA PRO A 695 4.73 -29.87 -14.67
C PRO A 695 4.46 -28.36 -14.65
N ASN A 696 5.18 -27.56 -15.44
CA ASN A 696 5.00 -26.11 -15.49
C ASN A 696 3.71 -25.68 -16.22
N THR A 697 3.06 -26.57 -16.96
CA THR A 697 1.76 -26.34 -17.63
C THR A 697 0.58 -26.43 -16.64
N ILE A 698 0.79 -27.06 -15.48
CA ILE A 698 -0.22 -27.24 -14.44
C ILE A 698 -0.78 -25.90 -13.96
N THR A 699 0.07 -24.88 -13.79
CA THR A 699 -0.36 -23.55 -13.33
C THR A 699 -1.31 -22.87 -14.31
N ASN A 700 -1.05 -22.96 -15.62
CA ASN A 700 -1.95 -22.43 -16.64
C ASN A 700 -3.30 -23.16 -16.67
N TYR A 701 -3.32 -24.49 -16.48
CA TYR A 701 -4.57 -25.24 -16.35
C TYR A 701 -5.34 -24.86 -15.09
N ASN A 702 -4.66 -24.57 -13.97
CA ASN A 702 -5.31 -24.03 -12.78
C ASN A 702 -5.98 -22.67 -13.05
N ASP A 703 -5.24 -21.75 -13.65
CA ASP A 703 -5.75 -20.40 -13.92
C ASP A 703 -6.96 -20.44 -14.86
N LEU A 704 -6.94 -21.35 -15.84
CA LEU A 704 -8.10 -21.62 -16.70
C LEU A 704 -9.25 -22.30 -15.96
N GLY A 705 -8.97 -23.26 -15.09
CA GLY A 705 -10.00 -23.90 -14.25
C GLY A 705 -10.70 -22.87 -13.35
N ASP A 706 -9.93 -22.02 -12.69
CA ASP A 706 -10.42 -20.96 -11.80
C ASP A 706 -11.25 -19.92 -12.59
N ILE A 707 -10.80 -19.48 -13.78
CA ILE A 707 -11.55 -18.50 -14.57
C ILE A 707 -12.87 -19.09 -15.11
N TYR A 708 -12.87 -20.35 -15.58
CA TYR A 708 -14.09 -21.01 -16.01
C TYR A 708 -15.06 -21.23 -14.85
N SER A 709 -14.55 -21.58 -13.66
CA SER A 709 -15.37 -21.67 -12.44
C SER A 709 -15.99 -20.32 -12.09
N LYS A 710 -15.23 -19.22 -12.15
CA LYS A 710 -15.75 -17.85 -11.93
C LYS A 710 -16.76 -17.42 -12.99
N MET A 711 -16.66 -17.94 -14.22
CA MET A 711 -17.61 -17.69 -15.30
C MET A 711 -18.85 -18.61 -15.25
N SER A 712 -18.96 -19.49 -14.25
CA SER A 712 -20.00 -20.53 -14.14
C SER A 712 -19.99 -21.60 -15.26
N ASP A 713 -18.90 -21.76 -16.02
CA ASP A 713 -18.71 -22.87 -16.98
C ASP A 713 -18.01 -24.04 -16.27
N TYR A 714 -18.74 -24.66 -15.34
CA TYR A 714 -18.22 -25.73 -14.48
C TYR A 714 -17.71 -26.97 -15.23
N PRO A 715 -18.34 -27.43 -16.34
CA PRO A 715 -17.82 -28.57 -17.10
C PRO A 715 -16.41 -28.33 -17.64
N LYS A 716 -16.11 -27.14 -18.18
CA LYS A 716 -14.74 -26.80 -18.59
C LYS A 716 -13.80 -26.61 -17.42
N ALA A 717 -14.28 -26.02 -16.33
CA ALA A 717 -13.46 -25.90 -15.10
C ALA A 717 -12.99 -27.29 -14.64
N LEU A 718 -13.89 -28.28 -14.59
CA LEU A 718 -13.56 -29.67 -14.28
C LEU A 718 -12.58 -30.27 -15.28
N GLU A 719 -12.76 -30.05 -16.59
CA GLU A 719 -11.84 -30.54 -17.62
C GLU A 719 -10.40 -30.07 -17.37
N PHE A 720 -10.21 -28.78 -17.08
CA PHE A 720 -8.88 -28.22 -16.85
C PHE A 720 -8.28 -28.67 -15.50
N PHE A 721 -9.07 -28.70 -14.42
CA PHE A 721 -8.58 -29.22 -13.14
C PHE A 721 -8.24 -30.71 -13.20
N GLN A 722 -8.97 -31.52 -13.97
CA GLN A 722 -8.66 -32.92 -14.20
C GLN A 722 -7.38 -33.11 -15.01
N LYS A 723 -7.13 -32.27 -16.03
CA LYS A 723 -5.84 -32.27 -16.75
C LYS A 723 -4.66 -31.93 -15.82
N ALA A 724 -4.83 -30.91 -14.98
CA ALA A 724 -3.83 -30.53 -13.98
C ALA A 724 -3.55 -31.68 -13.00
N LEU A 725 -4.61 -32.33 -12.49
CA LEU A 725 -4.51 -33.49 -11.61
C LEU A 725 -3.79 -34.67 -12.29
N ALA A 726 -4.15 -35.00 -13.54
CA ALA A 726 -3.54 -36.11 -14.27
C ALA A 726 -2.03 -35.95 -14.45
N ILE A 727 -1.57 -34.76 -14.83
CA ILE A 727 -0.13 -34.46 -14.95
C ILE A 727 0.55 -34.56 -13.58
N ARG A 728 -0.12 -34.09 -12.52
CA ARG A 728 0.43 -34.18 -11.16
C ARG A 728 0.59 -35.63 -10.69
N GLU A 729 -0.41 -36.48 -10.94
CA GLU A 729 -0.38 -37.91 -10.61
C GLU A 729 0.64 -38.70 -11.45
N GLU A 730 0.96 -38.26 -12.67
CA GLU A 730 2.03 -38.84 -13.49
C GLU A 730 3.44 -38.48 -12.98
N VAL A 731 3.62 -37.26 -12.47
CA VAL A 731 4.93 -36.71 -12.09
C VAL A 731 5.32 -37.05 -10.65
N LEU A 732 4.34 -37.22 -9.76
CA LEU A 732 4.55 -37.49 -8.34
C LEU A 732 3.90 -38.79 -7.88
N VAL A 733 4.34 -39.30 -6.73
CA VAL A 733 3.64 -40.38 -6.04
C VAL A 733 2.21 -39.91 -5.74
N LYS A 734 1.24 -40.78 -6.01
CA LYS A 734 -0.21 -40.51 -5.90
C LYS A 734 -0.64 -39.82 -4.59
N ASN A 735 0.07 -40.07 -3.48
CA ASN A 735 -0.22 -39.53 -2.15
C ASN A 735 0.66 -38.32 -1.78
N HIS A 736 1.20 -37.57 -2.75
CA HIS A 736 1.91 -36.33 -2.46
C HIS A 736 0.94 -35.25 -1.93
N PRO A 737 1.30 -34.47 -0.88
CA PRO A 737 0.42 -33.44 -0.29
C PRO A 737 -0.20 -32.47 -1.31
N ASP A 738 0.60 -31.96 -2.25
CA ASP A 738 0.12 -31.09 -3.32
C ASP A 738 -0.97 -31.68 -4.23
N THR A 739 -1.16 -33.01 -4.25
CA THR A 739 -2.29 -33.65 -4.97
C THR A 739 -3.63 -33.31 -4.30
N ALA A 740 -3.65 -33.11 -2.98
CA ALA A 740 -4.84 -32.71 -2.23
C ALA A 740 -5.41 -31.36 -2.70
N PHE A 741 -4.56 -30.45 -3.16
CA PHE A 741 -4.98 -29.16 -3.71
C PHE A 741 -5.93 -29.31 -4.90
N TRP A 742 -5.64 -30.21 -5.84
CA TRP A 742 -6.47 -30.42 -7.03
C TRP A 742 -7.78 -31.11 -6.71
N TYR A 743 -7.75 -32.10 -5.80
CA TYR A 743 -8.97 -32.72 -5.30
C TYR A 743 -9.87 -31.71 -4.61
N ASN A 744 -9.30 -30.79 -3.82
CA ASN A 744 -10.04 -29.68 -3.22
C ASN A 744 -10.66 -28.75 -4.28
N ARG A 745 -9.91 -28.36 -5.33
CA ARG A 745 -10.45 -27.54 -6.43
C ARG A 745 -11.62 -28.20 -7.16
N ILE A 746 -11.50 -29.50 -7.48
CA ILE A 746 -12.56 -30.28 -8.10
C ILE A 746 -13.79 -30.37 -7.18
N GLY A 747 -13.57 -30.60 -5.88
CA GLY A 747 -14.63 -30.58 -4.87
C GLY A 747 -15.38 -29.25 -4.83
N SER A 748 -14.65 -28.12 -4.87
CA SER A 748 -15.24 -26.78 -4.91
C SER A 748 -16.07 -26.53 -6.19
N VAL A 749 -15.67 -27.08 -7.33
CA VAL A 749 -16.49 -26.99 -8.55
C VAL A 749 -17.78 -27.80 -8.42
N TYR A 750 -17.73 -28.99 -7.81
CA TYR A 750 -18.94 -29.78 -7.55
C TYR A 750 -19.89 -29.11 -6.55
N ILE A 751 -19.36 -28.39 -5.54
CA ILE A 751 -20.16 -27.50 -4.69
C ILE A 751 -20.94 -26.51 -5.58
N ASN A 752 -20.25 -25.82 -6.49
CA ASN A 752 -20.86 -24.78 -7.33
C ASN A 752 -21.88 -25.34 -8.34
N MET A 753 -21.78 -26.63 -8.68
CA MET A 753 -22.79 -27.35 -9.47
C MET A 753 -23.97 -27.87 -8.64
N GLY A 754 -23.94 -27.71 -7.32
CA GLY A 754 -24.95 -28.25 -6.39
C GLY A 754 -24.83 -29.75 -6.12
N ASN A 755 -23.74 -30.42 -6.55
CA ASN A 755 -23.51 -31.84 -6.30
C ASN A 755 -22.66 -32.04 -5.04
N TYR A 756 -23.30 -31.87 -3.88
CA TYR A 756 -22.66 -31.92 -2.57
C TYR A 756 -22.03 -33.28 -2.24
N LEU A 757 -22.61 -34.40 -2.72
CA LEU A 757 -22.09 -35.75 -2.47
C LEU A 757 -20.76 -35.99 -3.18
N LYS A 758 -20.66 -35.64 -4.48
CA LYS A 758 -19.38 -35.73 -5.20
C LYS A 758 -18.36 -34.77 -4.61
N ALA A 759 -18.77 -33.58 -4.22
CA ALA A 759 -17.88 -32.64 -3.56
C ALA A 759 -17.28 -33.25 -2.29
N LEU A 760 -18.12 -33.85 -1.44
CA LEU A 760 -17.69 -34.53 -0.22
C LEU A 760 -16.72 -35.68 -0.50
N GLU A 761 -16.98 -36.51 -1.51
CA GLU A 761 -16.07 -37.59 -1.94
C GLU A 761 -14.67 -37.05 -2.27
N PHE A 762 -14.59 -35.95 -3.03
CA PHE A 762 -13.32 -35.33 -3.40
C PHE A 762 -12.62 -34.65 -2.24
N PHE A 763 -13.34 -33.96 -1.36
CA PHE A 763 -12.74 -33.39 -0.15
C PHE A 763 -12.26 -34.44 0.84
N GLN A 764 -12.96 -35.57 0.98
CA GLN A 764 -12.51 -36.68 1.83
C GLN A 764 -11.23 -37.32 1.29
N LYS A 765 -11.10 -37.47 -0.04
CA LYS A 765 -9.83 -37.90 -0.67
C LYS A 765 -8.70 -36.90 -0.38
N ALA A 766 -8.96 -35.61 -0.51
CA ALA A 766 -7.99 -34.57 -0.22
C ALA A 766 -7.55 -34.61 1.26
N LEU A 767 -8.52 -34.74 2.18
CA LEU A 767 -8.26 -34.81 3.62
C LEU A 767 -7.43 -36.05 4.00
N ALA A 768 -7.74 -37.23 3.43
CA ALA A 768 -6.99 -38.45 3.68
C ALA A 768 -5.52 -38.32 3.26
N ILE A 769 -5.25 -37.68 2.11
CA ILE A 769 -3.88 -37.40 1.66
C ILE A 769 -3.15 -36.48 2.64
N CYS A 770 -3.81 -35.42 3.13
CA CYS A 770 -3.21 -34.51 4.10
C CYS A 770 -2.95 -35.19 5.46
N GLU A 771 -3.86 -36.07 5.92
CA GLU A 771 -3.71 -36.79 7.20
C GLU A 771 -2.61 -37.87 7.17
N GLU A 772 -2.34 -38.46 5.99
CA GLU A 772 -1.24 -39.40 5.75
C GLU A 772 0.13 -38.70 5.61
N ALA A 773 0.15 -37.41 5.25
CA ALA A 773 1.36 -36.64 5.08
C ALA A 773 2.10 -36.35 6.41
N LEU A 774 3.41 -36.16 6.33
CA LEU A 774 4.26 -35.84 7.50
C LEU A 774 3.87 -34.52 8.19
N VAL A 775 3.16 -33.61 7.51
CA VAL A 775 2.69 -32.32 8.04
C VAL A 775 1.17 -32.35 8.16
N LYS A 776 0.66 -32.94 9.26
CA LYS A 776 -0.78 -33.17 9.48
C LYS A 776 -1.61 -31.90 9.69
N ASN A 777 -0.98 -30.81 10.15
CA ASN A 777 -1.65 -29.57 10.52
C ASN A 777 -1.08 -28.42 9.68
N ASP A 778 -1.46 -28.36 8.41
CA ASP A 778 -1.15 -27.24 7.51
C ASP A 778 -2.40 -26.43 7.14
N HIS A 779 -2.19 -25.27 6.51
CA HIS A 779 -3.29 -24.38 6.10
C HIS A 779 -4.23 -25.03 5.06
N LEU A 780 -3.72 -25.91 4.20
CA LEU A 780 -4.54 -26.62 3.21
C LEU A 780 -5.53 -27.58 3.90
N THR A 781 -5.09 -28.29 4.94
CA THR A 781 -5.93 -29.18 5.74
C THR A 781 -7.07 -28.43 6.43
N SER A 782 -6.77 -27.23 6.96
CA SER A 782 -7.77 -26.31 7.50
C SER A 782 -8.82 -25.92 6.46
N ILE A 783 -8.41 -25.52 5.25
CA ILE A 783 -9.33 -25.20 4.14
C ILE A 783 -10.20 -26.40 3.76
N ILE A 784 -9.63 -27.61 3.67
CA ILE A 784 -10.38 -28.81 3.32
C ILE A 784 -11.43 -29.12 4.39
N CYS A 785 -11.07 -29.02 5.68
CA CYS A 785 -12.02 -29.19 6.77
C CYS A 785 -13.13 -28.13 6.73
N ASP A 786 -12.80 -26.86 6.46
CA ASP A 786 -13.78 -25.78 6.29
C ASP A 786 -14.75 -26.07 5.14
N ASN A 787 -14.25 -26.53 3.99
CA ASN A 787 -15.08 -26.92 2.84
C ASN A 787 -15.99 -28.11 3.15
N ILE A 788 -15.50 -29.13 3.88
CA ILE A 788 -16.33 -30.26 4.34
C ILE A 788 -17.43 -29.77 5.30
N GLY A 789 -17.07 -28.88 6.24
CA GLY A 789 -18.02 -28.24 7.14
C GLY A 789 -19.12 -27.50 6.38
N TRP A 790 -18.73 -26.77 5.33
CA TRP A 790 -19.67 -26.07 4.45
C TRP A 790 -20.61 -27.00 3.71
N VAL A 791 -20.11 -28.13 3.20
CA VAL A 791 -20.96 -29.15 2.55
C VAL A 791 -22.00 -29.69 3.53
N TYR A 792 -21.59 -30.03 4.76
CA TYR A 792 -22.52 -30.52 5.78
C TYR A 792 -23.54 -29.46 6.21
N ASP A 793 -23.13 -28.20 6.33
CA ASP A 793 -24.02 -27.06 6.61
C ASP A 793 -25.10 -26.92 5.51
N LYS A 794 -24.72 -27.04 4.23
CA LYS A 794 -25.68 -26.99 3.12
C LYS A 794 -26.60 -28.20 3.02
N THR A 795 -26.14 -29.38 3.46
CA THR A 795 -26.97 -30.58 3.50
C THR A 795 -27.83 -30.67 4.78
N GLY A 796 -27.68 -29.74 5.73
CA GLY A 796 -28.46 -29.67 6.96
C GLY A 796 -27.93 -30.50 8.14
N ASP A 797 -26.75 -31.13 8.02
CA ASP A 797 -26.09 -31.84 9.12
C ASP A 797 -25.22 -30.86 9.94
N TYR A 798 -25.89 -29.93 10.62
CA TYR A 798 -25.25 -28.87 11.39
C TYR A 798 -24.27 -29.37 12.46
N PRO A 799 -24.52 -30.48 13.20
CA PRO A 799 -23.56 -31.02 14.16
C PRO A 799 -22.22 -31.40 13.51
N LYS A 800 -22.23 -32.12 12.38
CA LYS A 800 -20.99 -32.43 11.65
C LYS A 800 -20.35 -31.19 11.06
N ALA A 801 -21.15 -30.25 10.56
CA ALA A 801 -20.64 -28.97 10.06
C ALA A 801 -19.80 -28.25 11.13
N LEU A 802 -20.36 -28.12 12.34
CA LEU A 802 -19.67 -27.50 13.48
C LEU A 802 -18.43 -28.28 13.91
N GLU A 803 -18.44 -29.61 13.88
CA GLU A 803 -17.27 -30.44 14.17
C GLU A 803 -16.10 -30.12 13.23
N PHE A 804 -16.37 -30.11 11.92
CA PHE A 804 -15.35 -29.81 10.91
C PHE A 804 -14.87 -28.35 10.95
N TYR A 805 -15.78 -27.39 11.15
CA TYR A 805 -15.38 -25.98 11.35
C TYR A 805 -14.52 -25.79 12.60
N GLN A 806 -14.82 -26.49 13.70
CA GLN A 806 -13.99 -26.45 14.91
C GLN A 806 -12.62 -27.09 14.68
N LYS A 807 -12.55 -28.19 13.91
CA LYS A 807 -11.29 -28.80 13.49
C LYS A 807 -10.45 -27.83 12.65
N ALA A 808 -11.06 -27.16 11.66
CA ALA A 808 -10.40 -26.13 10.85
C ALA A 808 -9.88 -24.98 11.73
N LEU A 809 -10.72 -24.48 12.64
CA LEU A 809 -10.36 -23.39 13.55
C LEU A 809 -9.17 -23.74 14.47
N ALA A 810 -9.14 -24.98 14.97
CA ALA A 810 -8.05 -25.47 15.82
C ALA A 810 -6.72 -25.52 15.04
N ILE A 811 -6.72 -26.08 13.83
CA ILE A 811 -5.55 -26.14 12.95
C ILE A 811 -5.05 -24.73 12.62
N GLU A 812 -5.94 -23.84 12.18
CA GLU A 812 -5.57 -22.46 11.81
C GLU A 812 -5.00 -21.68 13.00
N GLY A 813 -5.57 -21.89 14.20
CA GLY A 813 -5.08 -21.29 15.44
C GLY A 813 -3.67 -21.74 15.82
N GLU A 814 -3.28 -22.97 15.49
CA GLU A 814 -1.92 -23.50 15.69
C GLU A 814 -0.93 -22.99 14.62
N VAL A 815 -1.33 -22.98 13.35
CA VAL A 815 -0.45 -22.66 12.21
C VAL A 815 -0.13 -21.18 12.11
N VAL A 816 -1.14 -20.32 12.21
CA VAL A 816 -1.03 -18.88 11.91
C VAL A 816 -1.45 -17.97 13.07
N GLY A 817 -1.93 -18.55 14.17
CA GLY A 817 -2.33 -17.85 15.39
C GLY A 817 -3.79 -17.39 15.38
N LYS A 818 -4.34 -17.15 16.59
CA LYS A 818 -5.77 -16.85 16.81
C LYS A 818 -6.28 -15.52 16.24
N ASN A 819 -5.38 -14.63 15.83
CA ASN A 819 -5.70 -13.30 15.30
C ASN A 819 -5.19 -13.19 13.85
N ASN A 820 -5.63 -14.12 12.98
CA ASN A 820 -5.32 -14.10 11.56
C ASN A 820 -6.60 -13.98 10.71
N PHE A 821 -6.45 -13.53 9.47
CA PHE A 821 -7.49 -13.44 8.46
C PHE A 821 -8.26 -14.75 8.26
N SER A 822 -7.55 -15.87 8.07
CA SER A 822 -8.17 -17.19 7.87
C SER A 822 -9.04 -17.61 9.06
N THR A 823 -8.64 -17.26 10.28
CA THR A 823 -9.41 -17.51 11.50
C THR A 823 -10.73 -16.73 11.50
N ALA A 824 -10.73 -15.48 10.99
CA ALA A 824 -11.94 -14.69 10.85
C ALA A 824 -12.92 -15.29 9.84
N HIS A 825 -12.42 -15.85 8.72
CA HIS A 825 -13.24 -16.57 7.75
C HIS A 825 -13.96 -17.78 8.37
N ILE A 826 -13.22 -18.61 9.12
CA ILE A 826 -13.81 -19.78 9.80
C ILE A 826 -14.84 -19.35 10.85
N TYR A 827 -14.60 -18.26 11.59
CA TYR A 827 -15.61 -17.71 12.50
C TYR A 827 -16.88 -17.23 11.78
N ASN A 828 -16.76 -16.64 10.59
CA ASN A 828 -17.91 -16.29 9.77
C ASN A 828 -18.70 -17.52 9.30
N ASN A 829 -18.04 -18.62 8.98
CA ASN A 829 -18.70 -19.88 8.61
C ASN A 829 -19.42 -20.53 9.80
N ILE A 830 -18.80 -20.55 10.98
CA ILE A 830 -19.44 -21.00 12.22
C ILE A 830 -20.66 -20.13 12.55
N GLY A 831 -20.53 -18.80 12.41
CA GLY A 831 -21.64 -17.86 12.60
C GLY A 831 -22.80 -18.13 11.64
N SER A 832 -22.49 -18.37 10.37
CA SER A 832 -23.48 -18.73 9.34
C SER A 832 -24.18 -20.05 9.64
N CYS A 833 -23.46 -21.05 10.14
CA CYS A 833 -24.03 -22.32 10.55
C CYS A 833 -25.02 -22.14 11.72
N TYR A 834 -24.65 -21.36 12.75
CA TYR A 834 -25.58 -21.03 13.84
C TYR A 834 -26.80 -20.22 13.36
N ASN A 835 -26.63 -19.35 12.37
CA ASN A 835 -27.74 -18.63 11.74
C ASN A 835 -28.71 -19.59 11.03
N ASN A 836 -28.19 -20.58 10.28
CA ASN A 836 -29.01 -21.62 9.64
C ASN A 836 -29.76 -22.50 10.66
N MET A 837 -29.17 -22.72 11.83
CA MET A 837 -29.83 -23.39 12.96
C MET A 837 -30.89 -22.53 13.68
N GLY A 838 -31.02 -21.24 13.34
CA GLY A 838 -31.89 -20.27 14.02
C GLY A 838 -31.34 -19.76 15.35
N ASN A 839 -30.07 -20.04 15.70
CA ASN A 839 -29.43 -19.54 16.91
C ASN A 839 -28.74 -18.18 16.65
N TYR A 840 -29.54 -17.14 16.48
CA TYR A 840 -29.07 -15.79 16.16
C TYR A 840 -28.09 -15.19 17.19
N PRO A 841 -28.23 -15.39 18.52
CA PRO A 841 -27.28 -14.87 19.49
C PRO A 841 -25.85 -15.43 19.32
N LYS A 842 -25.72 -16.75 19.10
CA LYS A 842 -24.40 -17.36 18.84
C LYS A 842 -23.86 -16.94 17.47
N ALA A 843 -24.73 -16.82 16.46
CA ALA A 843 -24.33 -16.33 15.15
C ALA A 843 -23.69 -14.93 15.28
N LEU A 844 -24.36 -13.99 15.96
CA LEU A 844 -23.84 -12.65 16.22
C LEU A 844 -22.50 -12.67 16.98
N GLU A 845 -22.36 -13.52 18.00
CA GLU A 845 -21.11 -13.65 18.75
C GLU A 845 -19.92 -14.01 17.83
N PHE A 846 -20.09 -14.99 16.96
CA PHE A 846 -19.03 -15.44 16.07
C PHE A 846 -18.70 -14.45 14.94
N HIS A 847 -19.71 -13.83 14.32
CA HIS A 847 -19.46 -12.76 13.34
C HIS A 847 -18.83 -11.51 13.98
N GLN A 848 -19.15 -11.19 15.23
CA GLN A 848 -18.49 -10.10 15.95
C GLN A 848 -17.03 -10.41 16.27
N LYS A 849 -16.69 -11.68 16.59
CA LYS A 849 -15.29 -12.11 16.73
C LYS A 849 -14.53 -11.97 15.41
N ALA A 850 -15.13 -12.40 14.29
CA ALA A 850 -14.54 -12.23 12.97
C ALA A 850 -14.33 -10.74 12.63
N LEU A 851 -15.34 -9.91 12.87
CA LEU A 851 -15.27 -8.46 12.66
C LEU A 851 -14.17 -7.81 13.51
N ALA A 852 -14.05 -8.17 14.79
CA ALA A 852 -13.02 -7.61 15.66
C ALA A 852 -11.59 -7.96 15.19
N ILE A 853 -11.39 -9.16 14.66
CA ILE A 853 -10.11 -9.56 14.05
C ILE A 853 -9.87 -8.75 12.76
N GLN A 854 -10.86 -8.66 11.89
CA GLN A 854 -10.74 -7.95 10.62
C GLN A 854 -10.54 -6.44 10.82
N GLU A 855 -11.26 -5.78 11.71
CA GLU A 855 -11.07 -4.36 12.03
C GLU A 855 -9.69 -4.06 12.62
N LYS A 856 -9.07 -5.04 13.29
CA LYS A 856 -7.73 -4.94 13.87
C LYS A 856 -6.61 -5.12 12.85
N ILE A 857 -6.81 -6.00 11.86
CA ILE A 857 -5.79 -6.39 10.87
C ILE A 857 -5.93 -5.59 9.58
N LEU A 858 -7.14 -5.48 9.06
CA LEU A 858 -7.47 -4.90 7.78
C LEU A 858 -8.04 -3.51 8.05
N LEU A 859 -7.48 -2.48 7.41
CA LEU A 859 -7.97 -1.10 7.50
C LEU A 859 -9.51 -1.07 7.40
N LYS A 860 -10.16 -0.07 8.02
CA LYS A 860 -11.63 0.04 8.16
C LYS A 860 -12.42 -0.12 6.84
N TYR A 861 -11.75 0.08 5.70
CA TYR A 861 -12.31 0.07 4.36
C TYR A 861 -11.94 -1.17 3.53
N HIS A 862 -11.50 -2.27 4.15
CA HIS A 862 -11.20 -3.51 3.42
C HIS A 862 -12.48 -4.28 3.02
N PRO A 863 -12.52 -4.90 1.83
CA PRO A 863 -13.68 -5.68 1.37
C PRO A 863 -14.15 -6.77 2.34
N ASP A 864 -13.23 -7.49 2.99
CA ASP A 864 -13.61 -8.55 3.93
C ASP A 864 -14.25 -8.02 5.22
N THR A 865 -13.88 -6.81 5.64
CA THR A 865 -14.57 -6.12 6.75
C THR A 865 -16.01 -5.81 6.37
N ALA A 866 -16.26 -5.48 5.10
CA ALA A 866 -17.62 -5.31 4.59
C ALA A 866 -18.40 -6.62 4.60
N ASP A 867 -17.76 -7.77 4.35
CA ASP A 867 -18.42 -9.09 4.39
C ASP A 867 -18.93 -9.42 5.79
N SER A 868 -18.16 -9.13 6.84
CA SER A 868 -18.64 -9.33 8.22
C SER A 868 -19.78 -8.38 8.57
N TYR A 869 -19.73 -7.11 8.17
CA TYR A 869 -20.85 -6.19 8.35
C TYR A 869 -22.11 -6.66 7.58
N PHE A 870 -21.92 -7.19 6.38
CA PHE A 870 -22.98 -7.76 5.56
C PHE A 870 -23.61 -8.99 6.22
N MET A 871 -22.82 -9.92 6.77
CA MET A 871 -23.33 -11.09 7.48
C MET A 871 -24.09 -10.73 8.76
N ILE A 872 -23.62 -9.73 9.51
CA ILE A 872 -24.37 -9.20 10.68
C ILE A 872 -25.70 -8.60 10.23
N GLY A 873 -25.73 -7.88 9.10
CA GLY A 873 -26.95 -7.38 8.50
C GLY A 873 -27.95 -8.49 8.15
N ASP A 874 -27.47 -9.61 7.61
CA ASP A 874 -28.30 -10.78 7.30
C ASP A 874 -28.90 -11.44 8.56
N ILE A 875 -28.20 -11.42 9.70
CA ILE A 875 -28.76 -11.93 10.96
C ILE A 875 -29.88 -11.02 11.46
N TYR A 876 -29.69 -9.70 11.46
CA TYR A 876 -30.76 -8.78 11.84
C TYR A 876 -31.98 -8.89 10.92
N ASN A 877 -31.76 -9.17 9.63
CA ASN A 877 -32.82 -9.49 8.68
C ASN A 877 -33.60 -10.74 9.10
N ASN A 878 -32.91 -11.82 9.46
CA ASN A 878 -33.55 -13.06 9.93
C ASN A 878 -34.26 -12.89 11.28
N MET A 879 -33.82 -11.94 12.11
CA MET A 879 -34.50 -11.52 13.33
C MET A 879 -35.67 -10.55 13.09
N HIS A 880 -35.94 -10.18 11.83
CA HIS A 880 -36.94 -9.18 11.43
C HIS A 880 -36.68 -7.75 11.96
N ASP A 881 -35.45 -7.43 12.38
CA ASP A 881 -35.00 -6.07 12.73
C ASP A 881 -34.45 -5.37 11.48
N TYR A 882 -35.36 -5.03 10.56
CA TYR A 882 -35.04 -4.42 9.27
C TYR A 882 -34.27 -3.09 9.38
N PRO A 883 -34.55 -2.18 10.35
CA PRO A 883 -33.76 -0.97 10.51
C PRO A 883 -32.28 -1.22 10.85
N LYS A 884 -31.98 -2.17 11.75
CA LYS A 884 -30.58 -2.53 12.04
C LYS A 884 -29.93 -3.23 10.86
N ALA A 885 -30.65 -4.12 10.19
CA ALA A 885 -30.14 -4.78 9.01
C ALA A 885 -29.75 -3.79 7.92
N LEU A 886 -30.61 -2.81 7.63
CA LEU A 886 -30.33 -1.74 6.68
C LEU A 886 -29.08 -0.94 7.06
N LYS A 887 -28.93 -0.58 8.34
CA LYS A 887 -27.75 0.14 8.84
C LYS A 887 -26.45 -0.62 8.59
N PHE A 888 -26.45 -1.93 8.82
CA PHE A 888 -25.26 -2.77 8.62
C PHE A 888 -24.96 -3.04 7.14
N HIS A 889 -25.99 -3.30 6.33
CA HIS A 889 -25.85 -3.43 4.88
C HIS A 889 -25.36 -2.15 4.20
N GLN A 890 -25.82 -0.97 4.64
CA GLN A 890 -25.34 0.32 4.16
C GLN A 890 -23.88 0.59 4.55
N LYS A 891 -23.43 0.17 5.74
CA LYS A 891 -22.01 0.24 6.10
C LYS A 891 -21.15 -0.65 5.21
N ALA A 892 -21.59 -1.88 4.96
CA ALA A 892 -20.89 -2.79 4.05
C ALA A 892 -20.84 -2.20 2.63
N LEU A 893 -21.95 -1.62 2.15
CA LEU A 893 -22.00 -0.96 0.85
C LEU A 893 -21.03 0.23 0.78
N ALA A 894 -21.01 1.12 1.77
CA ALA A 894 -20.13 2.29 1.79
C ALA A 894 -18.64 1.87 1.74
N ILE A 895 -18.27 0.82 2.49
CA ILE A 895 -16.91 0.26 2.43
C ILE A 895 -16.61 -0.31 1.03
N ARG A 896 -17.54 -1.06 0.43
CA ARG A 896 -17.38 -1.63 -0.91
C ARG A 896 -17.33 -0.54 -2.00
N GLU A 897 -18.08 0.54 -1.88
CA GLU A 897 -18.06 1.68 -2.82
C GLU A 897 -16.77 2.51 -2.71
N GLU A 898 -16.20 2.64 -1.50
CA GLU A 898 -14.95 3.37 -1.28
C GLU A 898 -13.70 2.54 -1.61
N GLY A 899 -13.74 1.22 -1.36
CA GLY A 899 -12.60 0.32 -1.45
C GLY A 899 -12.52 -0.56 -2.71
N LEU A 900 -13.61 -0.75 -3.44
CA LEU A 900 -13.64 -1.56 -4.66
C LEU A 900 -13.92 -0.70 -5.89
N VAL A 901 -13.40 -1.11 -7.06
CA VAL A 901 -13.66 -0.46 -8.35
C VAL A 901 -15.18 -0.31 -8.53
N ASN A 902 -15.63 0.89 -8.95
CA ASN A 902 -17.01 1.13 -9.35
C ASN A 902 -17.49 -0.04 -10.24
N ASN A 903 -18.49 -0.78 -9.77
CA ASN A 903 -19.03 -2.03 -10.36
C ASN A 903 -18.33 -3.36 -9.94
N HIS A 904 -17.90 -3.57 -8.69
CA HIS A 904 -17.50 -4.91 -8.24
C HIS A 904 -18.73 -5.84 -7.98
N PRO A 905 -18.66 -7.17 -8.22
CA PRO A 905 -19.77 -8.09 -7.95
C PRO A 905 -20.29 -8.06 -6.50
N SER A 906 -19.40 -7.87 -5.51
CA SER A 906 -19.80 -7.72 -4.09
C SER A 906 -20.66 -6.47 -3.86
N THR A 907 -20.49 -5.41 -4.64
CA THR A 907 -21.33 -4.20 -4.58
C THR A 907 -22.73 -4.51 -5.09
N ALA A 908 -22.86 -5.31 -6.16
CA ALA A 908 -24.16 -5.79 -6.62
C ALA A 908 -24.90 -6.59 -5.53
N ASN A 909 -24.20 -7.47 -4.82
CA ASN A 909 -24.77 -8.23 -3.71
C ASN A 909 -25.26 -7.34 -2.55
N SER A 910 -24.49 -6.29 -2.20
CA SER A 910 -24.96 -5.28 -1.23
C SER A 910 -26.25 -4.60 -1.67
N TYR A 911 -26.34 -4.17 -2.94
CA TYR A 911 -27.56 -3.58 -3.47
C TYR A 911 -28.72 -4.57 -3.44
N ASP A 912 -28.51 -5.83 -3.83
CA ASP A 912 -29.53 -6.88 -3.77
C ASP A 912 -30.07 -7.08 -2.35
N LYS A 913 -29.21 -7.17 -1.34
CA LYS A 913 -29.67 -7.32 0.05
C LYS A 913 -30.41 -6.10 0.57
N ILE A 914 -29.97 -4.89 0.23
CA ILE A 914 -30.69 -3.67 0.59
C ILE A 914 -32.08 -3.66 -0.08
N GLY A 915 -32.16 -4.05 -1.35
CA GLY A 915 -33.42 -4.25 -2.07
C GLY A 915 -34.34 -5.24 -1.36
N TRP A 916 -33.79 -6.36 -0.88
CA TRP A 916 -34.53 -7.36 -0.10
C TRP A 916 -35.06 -6.82 1.23
N VAL A 917 -34.28 -6.01 1.95
CA VAL A 917 -34.76 -5.38 3.19
C VAL A 917 -35.96 -4.47 2.89
N TYR A 918 -35.88 -3.66 1.83
CA TYR A 918 -36.99 -2.80 1.43
C TYR A 918 -38.22 -3.61 0.97
N ASP A 919 -38.03 -4.73 0.27
CA ASP A 919 -39.11 -5.66 -0.08
C ASP A 919 -39.83 -6.21 1.17
N LYS A 920 -39.08 -6.65 2.19
CA LYS A 920 -39.66 -7.09 3.47
C LYS A 920 -40.37 -5.99 4.24
N MET A 921 -39.94 -4.74 4.06
CA MET A 921 -40.63 -3.55 4.58
C MET A 921 -41.82 -3.11 3.70
N SER A 922 -42.12 -3.82 2.62
CA SER A 922 -43.17 -3.49 1.64
C SER A 922 -42.95 -2.16 0.88
N ASP A 923 -41.72 -1.63 0.87
CA ASP A 923 -41.31 -0.47 0.07
C ASP A 923 -40.82 -0.95 -1.31
N TYR A 924 -41.75 -1.48 -2.10
CA TYR A 924 -41.48 -2.06 -3.43
C TYR A 924 -40.77 -1.10 -4.40
N PRO A 925 -41.07 0.21 -4.45
CA PRO A 925 -40.34 1.15 -5.32
C PRO A 925 -38.85 1.24 -4.98
N LYS A 926 -38.49 1.33 -3.70
CA LYS A 926 -37.07 1.33 -3.30
C LYS A 926 -36.42 -0.03 -3.51
N ALA A 927 -37.14 -1.12 -3.26
CA ALA A 927 -36.64 -2.46 -3.56
C ALA A 927 -36.24 -2.58 -5.03
N LEU A 928 -37.12 -2.16 -5.95
CA LEU A 928 -36.83 -2.14 -7.39
C LEU A 928 -35.67 -1.22 -7.75
N GLU A 929 -35.55 -0.04 -7.14
CA GLU A 929 -34.41 0.86 -7.38
C GLU A 929 -33.07 0.16 -7.08
N PHE A 930 -32.96 -0.49 -5.92
CA PHE A 930 -31.74 -1.18 -5.51
C PHE A 930 -31.48 -2.45 -6.32
N TYR A 931 -32.50 -3.26 -6.62
CA TYR A 931 -32.34 -4.42 -7.50
C TYR A 931 -31.94 -4.02 -8.93
N GLN A 932 -32.42 -2.90 -9.46
CA GLN A 932 -31.99 -2.40 -10.77
C GLN A 932 -30.53 -1.94 -10.76
N LYS A 933 -30.06 -1.31 -9.67
CA LYS A 933 -28.63 -0.99 -9.50
C LYS A 933 -27.77 -2.25 -9.45
N ALA A 934 -28.20 -3.27 -8.70
CA ALA A 934 -27.53 -4.56 -8.66
C ALA A 934 -27.48 -5.25 -10.03
N LEU A 935 -28.58 -5.21 -10.78
CA LEU A 935 -28.68 -5.78 -12.12
C LEU A 935 -27.72 -5.10 -13.10
N ALA A 936 -27.67 -3.76 -13.09
CA ALA A 936 -26.79 -2.99 -13.95
C ALA A 936 -25.31 -3.34 -13.72
N VAL A 937 -24.91 -3.53 -12.46
CA VAL A 937 -23.55 -3.97 -12.09
C VAL A 937 -23.31 -5.41 -12.56
N SER A 938 -24.20 -6.34 -12.24
CA SER A 938 -24.05 -7.76 -12.56
C SER A 938 -23.99 -8.01 -14.07
N GLU A 939 -24.87 -7.38 -14.86
CA GLU A 939 -24.86 -7.51 -16.33
C GLU A 939 -23.57 -6.98 -16.96
N LYS A 940 -23.03 -5.87 -16.41
CA LYS A 940 -21.82 -5.24 -16.93
C LYS A 940 -20.57 -6.06 -16.64
N VAL A 941 -20.50 -6.68 -15.47
CA VAL A 941 -19.26 -7.26 -14.92
C VAL A 941 -19.21 -8.77 -15.10
N LEU A 942 -20.29 -9.45 -14.72
CA LEU A 942 -20.40 -10.89 -14.81
C LEU A 942 -21.00 -11.33 -16.15
N GLY A 943 -21.74 -10.43 -16.80
CA GLY A 943 -22.45 -10.68 -18.04
C GLY A 943 -23.90 -11.11 -17.80
N LYS A 944 -24.70 -11.04 -18.87
CA LYS A 944 -26.13 -11.37 -18.86
C LYS A 944 -26.42 -12.85 -18.57
N ASN A 945 -25.45 -13.73 -18.80
CA ASN A 945 -25.61 -15.18 -18.68
C ASN A 945 -24.99 -15.75 -17.39
N HIS A 946 -24.66 -14.91 -16.42
CA HIS A 946 -24.07 -15.35 -15.15
C HIS A 946 -25.15 -15.71 -14.12
N SER A 947 -24.91 -16.75 -13.32
CA SER A 947 -25.82 -17.23 -12.28
C SER A 947 -26.28 -16.13 -11.31
N SER A 948 -25.36 -15.28 -10.84
CA SER A 948 -25.69 -14.13 -9.98
C SER A 948 -26.62 -13.11 -10.65
N THR A 949 -26.51 -12.90 -11.97
CA THR A 949 -27.44 -12.04 -12.72
C THR A 949 -28.86 -12.63 -12.74
N ALA A 950 -28.98 -13.96 -12.80
CA ALA A 950 -30.26 -14.64 -12.72
C ALA A 950 -30.95 -14.43 -11.37
N ILE A 951 -30.19 -14.42 -10.26
CA ILE A 951 -30.74 -14.15 -8.93
C ILE A 951 -31.39 -12.76 -8.88
N THR A 952 -30.71 -11.73 -9.38
CA THR A 952 -31.27 -10.38 -9.40
C THR A 952 -32.52 -10.29 -10.30
N TYR A 953 -32.54 -10.97 -11.45
CA TYR A 953 -33.77 -11.06 -12.25
C TYR A 953 -34.94 -11.70 -11.48
N GLU A 954 -34.69 -12.77 -10.73
CA GLU A 954 -35.74 -13.38 -9.90
C GLU A 954 -36.20 -12.47 -8.77
N ASN A 955 -35.30 -11.75 -8.10
CA ASN A 955 -35.66 -10.80 -7.06
C ASN A 955 -36.56 -9.69 -7.60
N ILE A 956 -36.26 -9.17 -8.80
CA ILE A 956 -37.12 -8.19 -9.49
C ILE A 956 -38.48 -8.81 -9.84
N GLY A 957 -38.48 -10.03 -10.38
CA GLY A 957 -39.72 -10.77 -10.69
C GLY A 957 -40.59 -10.98 -9.45
N TRP A 958 -39.99 -11.28 -8.31
CA TRP A 958 -40.73 -11.49 -7.05
C TRP A 958 -41.40 -10.21 -6.55
N VAL A 959 -40.73 -9.05 -6.65
CA VAL A 959 -41.35 -7.77 -6.31
C VAL A 959 -42.54 -7.48 -7.22
N TYR A 960 -42.41 -7.75 -8.53
CA TYR A 960 -43.55 -7.59 -9.45
C TYR A 960 -44.70 -8.55 -9.16
N ASP A 961 -44.42 -9.76 -8.67
CA ASP A 961 -45.45 -10.74 -8.24
C ASP A 961 -46.22 -10.21 -7.03
N LYS A 962 -45.53 -9.64 -6.04
CA LYS A 962 -46.16 -8.95 -4.89
C LYS A 962 -46.99 -7.73 -5.29
N MET A 963 -46.62 -7.07 -6.39
CA MET A 963 -47.38 -5.96 -6.97
C MET A 963 -48.53 -6.42 -7.88
N GLY A 964 -48.61 -7.72 -8.23
CA GLY A 964 -49.62 -8.28 -9.13
C GLY A 964 -49.37 -8.06 -10.63
N ASP A 965 -48.17 -7.65 -11.04
CA ASP A 965 -47.80 -7.41 -12.46
C ASP A 965 -47.25 -8.69 -13.11
N TYR A 966 -48.11 -9.72 -13.21
CA TYR A 966 -47.73 -11.05 -13.71
C TYR A 966 -47.03 -11.09 -15.08
N PRO A 967 -47.34 -10.21 -16.08
CA PRO A 967 -46.59 -10.16 -17.33
C PRO A 967 -45.09 -9.84 -17.12
N LYS A 968 -44.76 -8.91 -16.23
CA LYS A 968 -43.34 -8.62 -15.90
C LYS A 968 -42.70 -9.74 -15.10
N VAL A 969 -43.46 -10.40 -14.21
CA VAL A 969 -42.96 -11.58 -13.50
C VAL A 969 -42.49 -12.65 -14.49
N LEU A 970 -43.33 -12.96 -15.48
CA LEU A 970 -42.97 -13.93 -16.53
C LEU A 970 -41.75 -13.47 -17.33
N GLU A 971 -41.66 -12.19 -17.71
CA GLU A 971 -40.49 -11.65 -18.43
C GLU A 971 -39.19 -11.89 -17.65
N PHE A 972 -39.15 -11.52 -16.37
CA PHE A 972 -37.96 -11.63 -15.54
C PHE A 972 -37.63 -13.07 -15.15
N TYR A 973 -38.63 -13.89 -14.79
CA TYR A 973 -38.41 -15.31 -14.49
C TYR A 973 -37.96 -16.10 -15.72
N GLN A 974 -38.44 -15.78 -16.92
CA GLN A 974 -37.94 -16.41 -18.15
C GLN A 974 -36.48 -16.03 -18.43
N LYS A 975 -36.09 -14.77 -18.22
CA LYS A 975 -34.68 -14.36 -18.33
C LYS A 975 -33.80 -15.14 -17.34
N ALA A 976 -34.22 -15.27 -16.09
CA ALA A 976 -33.50 -16.06 -15.09
C ALA A 976 -33.41 -17.55 -15.46
N LEU A 977 -34.50 -18.13 -15.96
CA LEU A 977 -34.57 -19.53 -16.39
C LEU A 977 -33.57 -19.83 -17.51
N ILE A 978 -33.52 -18.99 -18.56
CA ILE A 978 -32.58 -19.16 -19.69
C ILE A 978 -31.15 -19.25 -19.19
N ILE A 979 -30.80 -18.47 -18.16
CA ILE A 979 -29.46 -18.47 -17.57
C ILE A 979 -29.23 -19.76 -16.77
N ARG A 980 -30.20 -20.18 -15.95
CA ARG A 980 -30.08 -21.37 -15.10
C ARG A 980 -30.03 -22.66 -15.88
N GLU A 981 -30.70 -22.73 -17.03
CA GLU A 981 -30.58 -23.87 -17.96
C GLU A 981 -29.13 -24.07 -18.46
N VAL A 982 -28.29 -23.01 -18.47
CA VAL A 982 -26.85 -23.11 -18.81
C VAL A 982 -26.04 -23.76 -17.69
N LEU A 983 -26.45 -23.65 -16.43
CA LEU A 983 -25.81 -24.31 -15.27
C LEU A 983 -25.99 -25.84 -15.29
N GLY A 984 -26.86 -26.33 -16.18
CA GLY A 984 -27.24 -27.73 -16.32
C GLY A 984 -28.76 -27.85 -16.22
N LYS A 985 -29.36 -28.64 -17.12
CA LYS A 985 -30.80 -28.93 -17.09
C LYS A 985 -31.24 -29.59 -15.78
N SER A 986 -30.31 -30.28 -15.12
CA SER A 986 -30.50 -30.92 -13.83
C SER A 986 -29.78 -30.12 -12.73
N HIS A 987 -29.97 -28.79 -12.67
CA HIS A 987 -29.50 -27.96 -11.54
C HIS A 987 -30.67 -27.62 -10.60
N PRO A 988 -30.49 -27.60 -9.26
CA PRO A 988 -31.59 -27.31 -8.32
C PRO A 988 -32.24 -25.94 -8.55
N ASP A 989 -31.45 -24.92 -8.88
CA ASP A 989 -31.98 -23.57 -9.17
C ASP A 989 -32.88 -23.54 -10.43
N THR A 990 -32.62 -24.41 -11.41
CA THR A 990 -33.47 -24.56 -12.61
C THR A 990 -34.84 -25.11 -12.22
N ALA A 991 -34.88 -26.09 -11.30
CA ALA A 991 -36.14 -26.60 -10.74
C ALA A 991 -36.91 -25.50 -9.99
N PHE A 992 -36.21 -24.65 -9.23
CA PHE A 992 -36.81 -23.52 -8.54
C PHE A 992 -37.43 -22.50 -9.51
N SER A 993 -36.73 -22.13 -10.58
CA SER A 993 -37.29 -21.22 -11.61
C SER A 993 -38.51 -21.82 -12.31
N TYR A 994 -38.47 -23.11 -12.67
CA TYR A 994 -39.64 -23.79 -13.24
C TYR A 994 -40.82 -23.81 -12.26
N ASN A 995 -40.57 -24.07 -10.98
CA ASN A 995 -41.63 -24.03 -9.96
C ASN A 995 -42.23 -22.61 -9.82
N ASN A 996 -41.40 -21.57 -9.82
CA ASN A 996 -41.88 -20.19 -9.73
C ASN A 996 -42.70 -19.78 -10.96
N ILE A 997 -42.28 -20.17 -12.16
CA ILE A 997 -43.05 -19.93 -13.39
C ILE A 997 -44.38 -20.71 -13.35
N GLY A 998 -44.36 -21.96 -12.85
CA GLY A 998 -45.56 -22.76 -12.63
C GLY A 998 -46.55 -22.08 -11.69
N LEU A 999 -46.05 -21.47 -10.59
CA LEU A 999 -46.86 -20.72 -9.64
C LEU A 999 -47.53 -19.51 -10.28
N VAL A 1000 -46.82 -18.77 -11.13
CA VAL A 1000 -47.39 -17.63 -11.86
C VAL A 1000 -48.50 -18.08 -12.80
N TYR A 1001 -48.31 -19.18 -13.54
CA TYR A 1001 -49.37 -19.73 -14.39
C TYR A 1001 -50.57 -20.25 -13.57
N ASN A 1002 -50.34 -20.81 -12.39
CA ASN A 1002 -51.41 -21.21 -11.47
C ASN A 1002 -52.23 -20.00 -11.00
N ASN A 1003 -51.56 -18.91 -10.62
CA ASN A 1003 -52.20 -17.65 -10.24
C ASN A 1003 -52.96 -16.98 -11.39
N LEU A 1004 -52.53 -17.21 -12.64
CA LEU A 1004 -53.23 -16.80 -13.86
C LEU A 1004 -54.35 -17.78 -14.28
N CYS A 1005 -54.59 -18.84 -13.50
CA CYS A 1005 -55.54 -19.91 -13.80
C CYS A 1005 -55.25 -20.70 -15.10
N ASP A 1006 -54.02 -20.65 -15.62
CA ASP A 1006 -53.55 -21.49 -16.74
C ASP A 1006 -52.93 -22.79 -16.19
N TYR A 1007 -53.79 -23.61 -15.57
CA TYR A 1007 -53.39 -24.84 -14.89
C TYR A 1007 -52.63 -25.85 -15.79
N PRO A 1008 -52.96 -26.03 -17.09
CA PRO A 1008 -52.18 -26.92 -17.96
C PRO A 1008 -50.70 -26.49 -18.10
N LYS A 1009 -50.42 -25.19 -18.25
CA LYS A 1009 -49.04 -24.69 -18.27
C LYS A 1009 -48.39 -24.78 -16.90
N ALA A 1010 -49.12 -24.49 -15.82
CA ALA A 1010 -48.61 -24.64 -14.46
C ALA A 1010 -48.12 -26.08 -14.22
N LEU A 1011 -48.93 -27.08 -14.60
CA LEU A 1011 -48.58 -28.50 -14.52
C LEU A 1011 -47.35 -28.86 -15.37
N GLU A 1012 -47.23 -28.34 -16.59
CA GLU A 1012 -46.04 -28.57 -17.44
C GLU A 1012 -44.76 -28.13 -16.72
N PHE A 1013 -44.76 -26.93 -16.14
CA PHE A 1013 -43.61 -26.37 -15.45
C PHE A 1013 -43.32 -27.08 -14.11
N TYR A 1014 -44.35 -27.38 -13.31
CA TYR A 1014 -44.17 -28.14 -12.08
C TYR A 1014 -43.64 -29.55 -12.32
N GLN A 1015 -44.06 -30.22 -13.39
CA GLN A 1015 -43.54 -31.56 -13.75
C GLN A 1015 -42.06 -31.50 -14.15
N LYS A 1016 -41.62 -30.45 -14.87
CA LYS A 1016 -40.19 -30.23 -15.16
C LYS A 1016 -39.39 -30.02 -13.88
N ALA A 1017 -39.89 -29.20 -12.96
CA ALA A 1017 -39.27 -29.00 -11.65
C ALA A 1017 -39.16 -30.31 -10.85
N LEU A 1018 -40.25 -31.10 -10.80
CA LEU A 1018 -40.29 -32.38 -10.10
C LEU A 1018 -39.30 -33.40 -10.66
N ALA A 1019 -39.18 -33.49 -12.00
CA ALA A 1019 -38.24 -34.40 -12.65
C ALA A 1019 -36.79 -34.10 -12.24
N ILE A 1020 -36.43 -32.82 -12.20
CA ILE A 1020 -35.10 -32.35 -11.80
C ILE A 1020 -34.84 -32.63 -10.31
N CYS A 1021 -35.80 -32.30 -9.44
CA CYS A 1021 -35.66 -32.57 -8.00
C CYS A 1021 -35.47 -34.08 -7.72
N LYS A 1022 -36.21 -34.95 -8.41
CA LYS A 1022 -36.08 -36.42 -8.29
C LYS A 1022 -34.73 -36.96 -8.80
N GLU A 1023 -34.10 -36.28 -9.78
CA GLU A 1023 -32.81 -36.68 -10.34
C GLU A 1023 -31.62 -36.31 -9.42
N ILE A 1024 -31.67 -35.12 -8.79
CA ILE A 1024 -30.51 -34.56 -8.06
C ILE A 1024 -30.56 -34.81 -6.56
N LEU A 1025 -31.75 -34.78 -5.96
CA LEU A 1025 -31.92 -34.59 -4.50
C LEU A 1025 -32.35 -35.86 -3.75
N GLU A 1026 -32.16 -37.04 -4.34
CA GLU A 1026 -32.85 -38.27 -3.94
C GLU A 1026 -34.39 -38.09 -3.90
N LYS A 1027 -35.16 -39.16 -3.64
CA LYS A 1027 -36.62 -39.06 -3.56
C LYS A 1027 -37.11 -38.23 -2.37
N ASN A 1028 -36.25 -37.96 -1.40
CA ASN A 1028 -36.60 -37.52 -0.05
C ASN A 1028 -35.98 -36.14 0.28
N ASP A 1029 -36.31 -35.12 -0.51
CA ASP A 1029 -35.98 -33.71 -0.23
C ASP A 1029 -37.27 -32.89 -0.14
N ASN A 1030 -37.35 -31.92 0.78
CA ASN A 1030 -38.55 -31.10 0.98
C ASN A 1030 -38.93 -30.30 -0.28
N ARG A 1031 -37.99 -29.99 -1.18
CA ARG A 1031 -38.27 -29.35 -2.48
C ARG A 1031 -39.02 -30.28 -3.42
N THR A 1032 -38.74 -31.58 -3.39
CA THR A 1032 -39.51 -32.60 -4.12
C THR A 1032 -40.95 -32.63 -3.59
N ALA A 1033 -41.11 -32.59 -2.25
CA ALA A 1033 -42.43 -32.51 -1.63
C ALA A 1033 -43.19 -31.23 -2.02
N ALA A 1034 -42.52 -30.07 -2.05
CA ALA A 1034 -43.13 -28.80 -2.46
C ALA A 1034 -43.62 -28.86 -3.92
N CYS A 1035 -42.85 -29.46 -4.83
CA CYS A 1035 -43.26 -29.66 -6.22
C CYS A 1035 -44.51 -30.55 -6.31
N CYS A 1036 -44.52 -31.71 -5.62
CA CYS A 1036 -45.69 -32.59 -5.56
C CYS A 1036 -46.91 -31.84 -4.99
N ASN A 1037 -46.72 -31.05 -3.94
CA ASN A 1037 -47.80 -30.29 -3.32
C ASN A 1037 -48.38 -29.22 -4.25
N ASN A 1038 -47.54 -28.55 -5.04
CA ASN A 1038 -47.99 -27.57 -6.04
C ASN A 1038 -48.73 -28.22 -7.22
N ILE A 1039 -48.30 -29.41 -7.64
CA ILE A 1039 -49.04 -30.24 -8.63
C ILE A 1039 -50.40 -30.66 -8.04
N GLY A 1040 -50.42 -31.07 -6.78
CA GLY A 1040 -51.64 -31.42 -6.06
C GLY A 1040 -52.62 -30.25 -5.98
N ASN A 1041 -52.15 -29.06 -5.61
CA ASN A 1041 -52.95 -27.83 -5.60
C ASN A 1041 -53.50 -27.51 -7.00
N ALA A 1042 -52.69 -27.61 -8.06
CA ALA A 1042 -53.17 -27.36 -9.41
C ALA A 1042 -54.28 -28.34 -9.83
N TYR A 1043 -54.16 -29.64 -9.49
CA TYR A 1043 -55.24 -30.61 -9.72
C TYR A 1043 -56.47 -30.35 -8.86
N HIS A 1044 -56.29 -29.89 -7.61
CA HIS A 1044 -57.38 -29.49 -6.73
C HIS A 1044 -58.18 -28.33 -7.32
N ASP A 1045 -57.49 -27.29 -7.80
CA ASP A 1045 -58.08 -26.12 -8.44
C ASP A 1045 -58.78 -26.47 -9.77
N MET A 1046 -58.28 -27.49 -10.48
CA MET A 1046 -58.94 -28.10 -11.65
C MET A 1046 -60.11 -29.03 -11.29
N SER A 1047 -60.41 -29.25 -10.01
CA SER A 1047 -61.41 -30.21 -9.50
C SER A 1047 -61.13 -31.70 -9.81
N ASP A 1048 -59.89 -32.08 -10.13
CA ASP A 1048 -59.43 -33.48 -10.23
C ASP A 1048 -58.89 -33.95 -8.87
N TYR A 1049 -59.80 -34.02 -7.89
CA TYR A 1049 -59.47 -34.35 -6.49
C TYR A 1049 -58.78 -35.71 -6.29
N PRO A 1050 -59.07 -36.78 -7.06
CA PRO A 1050 -58.32 -38.03 -6.95
C PRO A 1050 -56.83 -37.89 -7.25
N LYS A 1051 -56.45 -37.11 -8.27
CA LYS A 1051 -55.04 -36.82 -8.57
C LYS A 1051 -54.42 -35.84 -7.59
N ALA A 1052 -55.18 -34.82 -7.15
CA ALA A 1052 -54.73 -33.93 -6.10
C ALA A 1052 -54.28 -34.71 -4.85
N LEU A 1053 -55.12 -35.67 -4.44
CA LEU A 1053 -54.87 -36.54 -3.31
C LEU A 1053 -53.62 -37.42 -3.49
N GLU A 1054 -53.38 -37.98 -4.69
CA GLU A 1054 -52.19 -38.78 -4.99
C GLU A 1054 -50.90 -37.96 -4.75
N PHE A 1055 -50.83 -36.76 -5.30
CA PHE A 1055 -49.66 -35.90 -5.17
C PHE A 1055 -49.50 -35.29 -3.78
N HIS A 1056 -50.59 -34.93 -3.09
CA HIS A 1056 -50.53 -34.48 -1.69
C HIS A 1056 -50.07 -35.60 -0.74
N GLN A 1057 -50.46 -36.85 -0.99
CA GLN A 1057 -49.97 -38.01 -0.24
C GLN A 1057 -48.48 -38.29 -0.49
N GLU A 1058 -48.02 -38.16 -1.75
CA GLU A 1058 -46.58 -38.25 -2.06
C GLU A 1058 -45.78 -37.15 -1.34
N ALA A 1059 -46.28 -35.91 -1.33
CA ALA A 1059 -45.66 -34.79 -0.62
C ALA A 1059 -45.60 -35.03 0.91
N LEU A 1060 -46.69 -35.56 1.48
CA LEU A 1060 -46.75 -35.90 2.90
C LEU A 1060 -45.72 -36.97 3.28
N ALA A 1061 -45.62 -38.05 2.51
CA ALA A 1061 -44.69 -39.14 2.78
C ALA A 1061 -43.24 -38.63 2.83
N ILE A 1062 -42.87 -37.76 1.89
CA ILE A 1062 -41.55 -37.12 1.86
C ILE A 1062 -41.34 -36.22 3.09
N ARG A 1063 -42.31 -35.38 3.44
CA ARG A 1063 -42.19 -34.46 4.60
C ARG A 1063 -42.12 -35.18 5.94
N GLU A 1064 -42.88 -36.25 6.13
CA GLU A 1064 -42.78 -37.08 7.33
C GLU A 1064 -41.40 -37.70 7.51
N GLU A 1065 -40.76 -38.11 6.41
CA GLU A 1065 -39.42 -38.69 6.42
C GLU A 1065 -38.33 -37.63 6.66
N VAL A 1066 -38.43 -36.47 5.99
CA VAL A 1066 -37.37 -35.44 6.01
C VAL A 1066 -37.47 -34.51 7.21
N LEU A 1067 -38.69 -34.02 7.52
CA LEU A 1067 -38.92 -33.00 8.54
C LEU A 1067 -39.53 -33.59 9.82
N GLY A 1068 -39.93 -34.85 9.79
CA GLY A 1068 -40.65 -35.49 10.87
C GLY A 1068 -42.14 -35.15 10.90
N LYS A 1069 -42.88 -35.92 11.71
CA LYS A 1069 -44.35 -35.86 11.80
C LYS A 1069 -44.89 -34.58 12.44
N ASN A 1070 -44.05 -33.82 13.15
CA ASN A 1070 -44.44 -32.64 13.92
C ASN A 1070 -43.99 -31.32 13.28
N SER A 1071 -43.55 -31.34 12.02
CA SER A 1071 -43.16 -30.13 11.30
C SER A 1071 -44.39 -29.34 10.83
N PRO A 1072 -44.35 -27.98 10.82
CA PRO A 1072 -45.39 -27.15 10.23
C PRO A 1072 -45.71 -27.51 8.76
N ASP A 1073 -44.68 -27.88 7.98
CA ASP A 1073 -44.87 -28.29 6.58
C ASP A 1073 -45.63 -29.63 6.46
N THR A 1074 -45.45 -30.53 7.43
CA THR A 1074 -46.21 -31.78 7.52
C THR A 1074 -47.67 -31.50 7.86
N ALA A 1075 -47.93 -30.54 8.76
CA ALA A 1075 -49.29 -30.09 9.08
C ALA A 1075 -49.99 -29.48 7.85
N PHE A 1076 -49.26 -28.69 7.04
CA PHE A 1076 -49.79 -28.17 5.78
C PHE A 1076 -50.25 -29.28 4.83
N SER A 1077 -49.43 -30.33 4.66
CA SER A 1077 -49.81 -31.47 3.82
C SER A 1077 -51.03 -32.22 4.37
N TYR A 1078 -51.15 -32.38 5.69
CA TYR A 1078 -52.35 -32.94 6.30
C TYR A 1078 -53.60 -32.09 6.03
N ASN A 1079 -53.50 -30.76 6.09
CA ASN A 1079 -54.61 -29.87 5.77
C ASN A 1079 -55.05 -30.00 4.30
N LYS A 1080 -54.10 -30.07 3.36
CA LYS A 1080 -54.41 -30.26 1.93
C LYS A 1080 -55.09 -31.61 1.63
N ILE A 1081 -54.62 -32.68 2.26
CA ILE A 1081 -55.27 -34.01 2.16
C ILE A 1081 -56.69 -33.98 2.76
N SER A 1082 -56.88 -33.27 3.88
CA SER A 1082 -58.21 -33.06 4.47
C SER A 1082 -59.16 -32.31 3.53
N ASP A 1083 -58.67 -31.26 2.87
CA ASP A 1083 -59.43 -30.50 1.88
C ASP A 1083 -59.86 -31.38 0.70
N ASP A 1084 -58.95 -32.20 0.16
CA ASP A 1084 -59.26 -33.15 -0.92
C ASP A 1084 -60.33 -34.17 -0.51
N TYR A 1085 -60.19 -34.79 0.67
CA TYR A 1085 -61.18 -35.74 1.18
C TYR A 1085 -62.54 -35.09 1.43
N THR A 1086 -62.57 -33.83 1.84
CA THR A 1086 -63.81 -33.05 2.00
C THR A 1086 -64.51 -32.89 0.66
N LYS A 1087 -63.77 -32.55 -0.40
CA LYS A 1087 -64.31 -32.40 -1.77
C LYS A 1087 -64.74 -33.73 -2.39
N LEU A 1088 -64.07 -34.82 -2.03
CA LEU A 1088 -64.45 -36.19 -2.42
C LEU A 1088 -65.64 -36.76 -1.62
N GLY A 1089 -66.14 -36.04 -0.61
CA GLY A 1089 -67.28 -36.46 0.23
C GLY A 1089 -66.92 -37.49 1.31
N ASN A 1090 -65.64 -37.76 1.55
CA ASN A 1090 -65.18 -38.68 2.61
C ASN A 1090 -64.88 -37.91 3.90
N LYS A 1091 -65.95 -37.59 4.64
CA LYS A 1091 -65.88 -36.77 5.86
C LYS A 1091 -65.04 -37.40 6.98
N GLU A 1092 -65.08 -38.72 7.12
CA GLU A 1092 -64.35 -39.45 8.17
C GLU A 1092 -62.84 -39.28 8.00
N LYS A 1093 -62.31 -39.48 6.78
CA LYS A 1093 -60.89 -39.27 6.50
C LYS A 1093 -60.49 -37.79 6.55
N ALA A 1094 -61.35 -36.89 6.10
CA ALA A 1094 -61.09 -35.45 6.19
C ALA A 1094 -60.90 -35.03 7.66
N ASP A 1095 -61.81 -35.44 8.55
CA ASP A 1095 -61.70 -35.14 9.98
C ASP A 1095 -60.46 -35.79 10.62
N GLU A 1096 -60.07 -37.00 10.21
CA GLU A 1096 -58.83 -37.66 10.68
C GLU A 1096 -57.58 -36.82 10.37
N PHE A 1097 -57.41 -36.40 9.11
CA PHE A 1097 -56.24 -35.62 8.69
C PHE A 1097 -56.26 -34.20 9.26
N ARG A 1098 -57.44 -33.59 9.38
CA ARG A 1098 -57.63 -32.29 10.05
C ARG A 1098 -57.22 -32.34 11.52
N LEU A 1099 -57.57 -33.41 12.22
CA LEU A 1099 -57.15 -33.61 13.62
C LEU A 1099 -55.64 -33.79 13.75
N LYS A 1100 -54.98 -34.46 12.79
CA LYS A 1100 -53.51 -34.59 12.76
C LYS A 1100 -52.82 -33.23 12.56
N ALA A 1101 -53.32 -32.39 11.66
CA ALA A 1101 -52.81 -31.03 11.48
C ALA A 1101 -53.02 -30.17 12.75
N LEU A 1102 -54.24 -30.16 13.30
CA LEU A 1102 -54.58 -29.43 14.52
C LEU A 1102 -53.76 -29.87 15.74
N HIS A 1103 -53.38 -31.15 15.82
CA HIS A 1103 -52.51 -31.65 16.87
C HIS A 1103 -51.11 -31.01 16.81
N ILE A 1104 -50.55 -30.86 15.60
CA ILE A 1104 -49.26 -30.21 15.37
C ILE A 1104 -49.35 -28.71 15.65
N ASP A 1105 -50.39 -28.04 15.14
CA ASP A 1105 -50.64 -26.62 15.40
C ASP A 1105 -50.83 -26.36 16.91
N GLY A 1106 -51.50 -27.26 17.62
CA GLY A 1106 -51.65 -27.20 19.08
C GLY A 1106 -50.35 -27.46 19.87
N LEU A 1107 -49.43 -28.28 19.35
CA LEU A 1107 -48.09 -28.46 19.92
C LEU A 1107 -47.22 -27.20 19.72
N LEU A 1108 -47.37 -26.52 18.59
CA LEU A 1108 -46.71 -25.23 18.30
C LEU A 1108 -47.21 -24.12 19.24
N ILE A 1109 -48.52 -24.07 19.53
CA ILE A 1109 -49.11 -23.10 20.47
C ILE A 1109 -48.63 -23.33 21.92
N LYS A 1110 -48.38 -24.58 22.33
CA LYS A 1110 -47.85 -24.90 23.68
C LYS A 1110 -46.36 -24.56 23.86
N ASN A 1111 -45.63 -24.33 22.78
CA ASN A 1111 -44.22 -23.93 22.80
C ASN A 1111 -44.03 -22.39 22.79
N ILE A 1112 -45.13 -21.63 22.87
CA ILE A 1112 -45.09 -20.18 23.12
C ILE A 1112 -44.79 -19.98 24.63
N PRO A 1113 -43.83 -19.13 25.02
CA PRO A 1113 -43.50 -18.90 26.43
C PRO A 1113 -44.69 -18.34 27.23
N PRO A 1114 -44.76 -18.54 28.57
CA PRO A 1114 -45.87 -18.08 29.40
C PRO A 1114 -46.13 -16.57 29.30
N GLU A 1115 -47.37 -16.13 29.50
CA GLU A 1115 -47.85 -14.73 29.42
C GLU A 1115 -46.93 -13.69 30.09
N GLU A 1116 -46.27 -14.04 31.19
CA GLU A 1116 -45.33 -13.16 31.91
C GLU A 1116 -44.09 -12.80 31.07
N GLN A 1117 -43.56 -13.71 30.25
CA GLN A 1117 -42.41 -13.45 29.36
C GLN A 1117 -42.80 -12.68 28.10
N ILE A 1118 -44.02 -12.87 27.59
CA ILE A 1118 -44.55 -12.09 26.47
C ILE A 1118 -44.83 -10.64 26.91
N GLY A 1119 -45.32 -10.46 28.14
CA GLY A 1119 -45.50 -9.15 28.77
C GLY A 1119 -44.17 -8.40 28.96
N GLU A 1120 -43.10 -9.06 29.40
CA GLU A 1120 -41.77 -8.46 29.50
C GLU A 1120 -41.16 -8.12 28.14
N LEU A 1121 -41.30 -8.99 27.13
CA LEU A 1121 -40.82 -8.73 25.76
C LEU A 1121 -41.60 -7.58 25.08
N ALA A 1122 -42.91 -7.51 25.31
CA ALA A 1122 -43.76 -6.42 24.81
C ALA A 1122 -43.48 -5.10 25.55
N GLU A 1123 -43.28 -5.11 26.88
CA GLU A 1123 -42.85 -3.91 27.62
C GLU A 1123 -41.47 -3.42 27.17
N THR A 1124 -40.55 -4.34 26.87
CA THR A 1124 -39.20 -4.00 26.40
C THR A 1124 -39.25 -3.43 24.98
N ALA A 1125 -40.09 -3.96 24.10
CA ALA A 1125 -40.32 -3.44 22.76
C ALA A 1125 -41.00 -2.06 22.77
N VAL A 1126 -41.97 -1.85 23.67
CA VAL A 1126 -42.68 -0.56 23.85
C VAL A 1126 -41.77 0.49 24.51
N LYS A 1127 -40.92 0.12 25.48
CA LYS A 1127 -39.94 1.03 26.09
C LYS A 1127 -38.79 1.40 25.13
N GLN A 1128 -38.47 0.55 24.14
CA GLN A 1128 -37.39 0.82 23.19
C GLN A 1128 -37.83 1.54 21.89
N ASN A 1129 -39.09 1.42 21.44
CA ASN A 1129 -39.55 1.95 20.14
C ASN A 1129 -40.86 2.77 20.22
N GLY A 1130 -40.86 3.84 21.01
CA GLY A 1130 -42.05 4.68 21.29
C GLY A 1130 -42.65 5.52 20.15
N LEU A 1131 -42.62 5.11 18.87
CA LEU A 1131 -43.10 5.95 17.75
C LEU A 1131 -43.87 5.25 16.61
N ALA A 1132 -44.20 3.96 16.67
CA ALA A 1132 -44.75 3.22 15.52
C ALA A 1132 -46.20 2.72 15.66
N LEU A 1133 -47.05 3.35 16.47
CA LEU A 1133 -48.47 2.94 16.64
C LEU A 1133 -49.51 3.86 16.00
N GLU A 1134 -49.12 5.01 15.42
CA GLU A 1134 -50.08 5.89 14.73
C GLU A 1134 -50.36 5.49 13.26
N PHE A 1135 -49.54 4.62 12.64
CA PHE A 1135 -49.64 4.37 11.20
C PHE A 1135 -50.47 3.15 10.80
N VAL A 1136 -50.76 2.22 11.73
CA VAL A 1136 -51.46 0.95 11.44
C VAL A 1136 -52.98 1.06 11.58
N ALA A 1137 -53.49 2.15 12.16
CA ALA A 1137 -54.93 2.32 12.40
C ALA A 1137 -55.76 2.72 11.16
N ASP A 1138 -55.14 3.10 10.03
CA ASP A 1138 -55.86 3.83 8.97
C ASP A 1138 -56.17 3.02 7.69
N LYS A 1139 -55.82 1.72 7.59
CA LYS A 1139 -55.97 0.99 6.30
C LYS A 1139 -56.52 -0.45 6.28
N THR A 1140 -57.00 -1.02 7.38
CA THR A 1140 -57.61 -2.37 7.32
C THR A 1140 -58.84 -2.50 8.22
N LEU A 1141 -59.98 -2.79 7.58
CA LEU A 1141 -61.33 -3.12 8.08
C LEU A 1141 -62.33 -1.97 8.38
N PRO A 1142 -63.41 -1.83 7.58
CA PRO A 1142 -64.51 -0.88 7.83
C PRO A 1142 -65.47 -1.21 8.99
N ILE A 1143 -65.31 -2.33 9.71
CA ILE A 1143 -66.34 -2.83 10.64
C ILE A 1143 -66.16 -2.32 12.09
N CYS A 1144 -65.03 -1.69 12.44
CA CYS A 1144 -64.79 -1.17 13.80
C CYS A 1144 -64.97 0.36 13.94
N THR A 1145 -65.42 1.05 12.89
CA THR A 1145 -65.46 2.52 12.85
C THR A 1145 -66.55 3.15 13.73
N GLU A 1146 -67.61 2.40 14.07
CA GLU A 1146 -68.72 2.90 14.90
C GLU A 1146 -68.39 2.87 16.41
N ALA A 1147 -67.59 1.89 16.86
CA ALA A 1147 -67.25 1.72 18.27
C ALA A 1147 -66.10 2.63 18.73
N VAL A 1148 -65.17 2.94 17.83
CA VAL A 1148 -63.99 3.78 18.14
C VAL A 1148 -64.33 5.27 18.11
N LYS A 1149 -65.39 5.70 17.41
CA LYS A 1149 -65.82 7.11 17.38
C LYS A 1149 -66.57 7.58 18.63
N GLN A 1150 -67.01 6.69 19.52
CA GLN A 1150 -67.80 7.09 20.70
C GLN A 1150 -67.04 7.15 22.03
N ASN A 1151 -65.78 6.70 22.13
CA ASN A 1151 -65.03 6.71 23.38
C ASN A 1151 -63.60 7.26 23.20
N SER A 1152 -63.48 8.59 23.19
CA SER A 1152 -62.22 9.29 23.44
C SER A 1152 -61.92 9.27 24.93
N GLY A 1153 -61.10 8.32 25.39
CA GLY A 1153 -60.55 8.35 26.75
C GLY A 1153 -60.08 6.99 27.26
N ALA A 1154 -58.76 6.85 27.41
CA ALA A 1154 -58.04 5.80 28.13
C ALA A 1154 -58.12 4.36 27.57
N LEU A 1155 -57.05 3.95 26.87
CA LEU A 1155 -56.70 2.57 26.56
C LEU A 1155 -56.50 1.74 27.86
N LYS A 1156 -57.54 1.01 28.25
CA LYS A 1156 -57.45 -0.29 28.94
C LYS A 1156 -58.49 -1.19 28.27
N PHE A 1157 -58.18 -2.48 28.12
CA PHE A 1157 -58.92 -3.56 27.43
C PHE A 1157 -58.51 -3.83 25.97
N ALA A 1158 -57.54 -4.74 25.82
CA ALA A 1158 -57.34 -5.54 24.61
C ALA A 1158 -57.02 -7.05 24.82
N PRO A 1159 -57.42 -7.76 25.90
CA PRO A 1159 -57.37 -9.24 25.90
C PRO A 1159 -58.53 -9.89 25.13
N GLU A 1160 -59.72 -9.28 25.16
CA GLU A 1160 -60.95 -9.90 24.64
C GLU A 1160 -61.06 -9.83 23.11
N ALA A 1161 -60.54 -8.75 22.49
CA ALA A 1161 -60.46 -8.63 21.03
C ALA A 1161 -59.46 -9.61 20.41
N PHE A 1162 -58.36 -9.89 21.11
CA PHE A 1162 -57.34 -10.86 20.69
C PHE A 1162 -57.85 -12.30 20.83
N ARG A 1163 -58.61 -12.57 21.90
CA ARG A 1163 -59.31 -13.85 22.10
C ARG A 1163 -60.37 -14.12 21.03
N ALA A 1164 -61.12 -13.10 20.61
CA ALA A 1164 -62.13 -13.24 19.55
C ALA A 1164 -61.51 -13.54 18.17
N LEU A 1165 -60.29 -13.06 17.90
CA LEU A 1165 -59.54 -13.37 16.67
C LEU A 1165 -58.97 -14.80 16.69
N LEU A 1166 -58.43 -15.24 17.84
CA LEU A 1166 -57.96 -16.61 18.05
C LEU A 1166 -59.10 -17.64 18.01
N GLU A 1167 -60.27 -17.32 18.58
CA GLU A 1167 -61.46 -18.18 18.51
C GLU A 1167 -62.11 -18.20 17.12
N ALA A 1168 -61.84 -17.19 16.28
CA ALA A 1168 -62.28 -17.13 14.88
C ALA A 1168 -61.30 -17.81 13.89
N GLY A 1169 -60.13 -18.26 14.36
CA GLY A 1169 -59.13 -18.95 13.54
C GLY A 1169 -58.48 -18.07 12.46
N ILE A 1170 -58.30 -16.77 12.73
CA ILE A 1170 -57.61 -15.81 11.84
C ILE A 1170 -56.18 -15.59 12.32
#